data_AF-B4IF37-F1
#
_entry.id   AF-B4IF37-F1
#
_cell.length_a   1.000
_cell.length_b   1.000
_cell.length_c   1.000
_cell.angle_alpha   90.00
_cell.angle_beta   90.00
_cell.angle_gamma   90.00
#
_symmetry.space_group_name_H-M   'P 1'
#
loop_
_entity.id
_entity.type
_entity.pdbx_description
1 polymer ?
#
loop_
_entity_poly.entity_id
_entity_poly.type
_entity_poly.pdbx_seq_one_letter_code
_entity_poly.pdbx_strand_id
1 'polypeptide(L)'
;MLLVLLLIQIVAVLGDVDNCEPKFLAKDLIVMVAQRENTTLSKCEEQLLELRRAWQDHQSWALKAVDASGGGYANFMMGQRAWLGNRFTCRAVNKPMLQDMTIKNHRLLREVSPIQFHYLVAYIESNSPWQLEVTLKKNPLLHIGLCLPASCDVLEVEQLIRRSMAKEESFHCWDMDAKLAYAKKPELKTHFFDSGAVQIFCVVLGVTLLLTLAASSGLGKYSRILACFDFGYNWQLAWKPVNPSLENRPVNGLRVLTAFSLIGVHVIWYKYFSVDPSVEMLGKLSSMTMRHTYWPSMVEIFFVVSGYLTVLNFIRDDQLQKDIASDGILGNGRRYLREFIHRYCRLAPLQFVIVLLGVVVIEYQRQVSVMQITDPQDELCRLNAVRNVFFIQNLFPIQIMCGSWTWSLGCDMQLHMMAMLLLFMHTKHPNMVRWIIRLLLVISALFSNIFMEVNGVGANFEEMYHTNEWSYMSPLIRMLAYIIGGSYAFFQVKGTGTPFDLVMPNWWIRMGAIACIGWLVRQVTMDQLPPIRIILCFMVVLRILVSTAASHLIICGTKSDNSDTYAPTRWLLAILQSEQVQRISKFTYAIYLLNPIVIMYVYHSFSNEVYPDNTMMIMLAISCSVVCYLSAIVMTVLFEIPFNRLTSVMIKSRSSPAKSKSQ
;
A
#
# COMPACT_ATOMS: atom_id res chain seq x y z
N MET A 1 10.37 -48.88 -40.50
CA MET A 1 9.58 -47.81 -39.85
C MET A 1 9.88 -47.70 -38.36
N LEU A 2 9.68 -48.76 -37.56
CA LEU A 2 10.05 -48.79 -36.12
C LEU A 2 11.53 -48.49 -35.84
N LEU A 3 12.45 -49.06 -36.63
CA LEU A 3 13.89 -48.78 -36.52
C LEU A 3 14.26 -47.33 -36.84
N VAL A 4 13.51 -46.68 -37.74
CA VAL A 4 13.71 -45.27 -38.12
C VAL A 4 13.18 -44.35 -37.01
N LEU A 5 12.03 -44.68 -36.41
CA LEU A 5 11.51 -43.96 -35.24
C LEU A 5 12.42 -44.10 -34.02
N LEU A 6 13.02 -45.28 -33.80
CA LEU A 6 13.99 -45.53 -32.75
C LEU A 6 15.30 -44.75 -33.00
N LEU A 7 15.80 -44.73 -34.24
CA LEU A 7 16.96 -43.92 -34.63
C LEU A 7 16.70 -42.42 -34.50
N ILE A 8 15.50 -41.93 -34.83
CA ILE A 8 15.11 -40.53 -34.60
C ILE A 8 15.07 -40.21 -33.11
N GLN A 9 14.55 -41.11 -32.27
CA GLN A 9 14.59 -40.94 -30.82
C GLN A 9 16.02 -40.99 -30.26
N ILE A 10 16.86 -41.91 -30.74
CA ILE A 10 18.26 -42.04 -30.31
C ILE A 10 19.06 -40.80 -30.75
N VAL A 11 18.86 -40.29 -31.97
CA VAL A 11 19.50 -39.06 -32.46
C VAL A 11 18.95 -37.82 -31.75
N ALA A 12 17.66 -37.79 -31.39
CA ALA A 12 17.10 -36.71 -30.56
C ALA A 12 17.63 -36.72 -29.11
N VAL A 13 18.07 -37.89 -28.61
CA VAL A 13 18.70 -38.05 -27.29
C VAL A 13 20.23 -37.86 -27.33
N LEU A 14 20.87 -38.13 -28.47
CA LEU A 14 22.34 -38.04 -28.67
C LEU A 14 22.80 -36.77 -29.39
N GLY A 15 21.88 -35.98 -29.97
CA GLY A 15 22.23 -34.63 -30.39
C GLY A 15 22.70 -33.86 -29.17
N ASP A 16 23.83 -33.16 -29.27
CA ASP A 16 24.28 -32.18 -28.27
C ASP A 16 23.17 -31.13 -28.11
N VAL A 17 22.19 -31.44 -27.28
CA VAL A 17 21.42 -30.44 -26.57
C VAL A 17 22.47 -29.81 -25.69
N ASP A 18 22.85 -28.56 -25.94
CA ASP A 18 23.55 -27.73 -24.98
C ASP A 18 22.76 -27.87 -23.67
N ASN A 19 23.22 -28.76 -22.79
CA ASN A 19 22.53 -29.05 -21.55
C ASN A 19 22.64 -27.76 -20.76
N CYS A 20 21.54 -27.02 -20.73
CA CYS A 20 21.39 -25.83 -19.91
C CYS A 20 21.42 -26.26 -18.43
N GLU A 21 22.60 -26.62 -17.96
CA GLU A 21 22.84 -26.87 -16.56
C GLU A 21 22.81 -25.52 -15.83
N PRO A 22 22.15 -25.42 -14.66
CA PRO A 22 22.18 -24.23 -13.84
C PRO A 22 23.63 -23.91 -13.45
N LYS A 23 24.26 -22.99 -14.18
CA LYS A 23 25.56 -22.44 -13.82
C LYS A 23 25.35 -21.35 -12.77
N PHE A 24 26.10 -21.45 -11.68
CA PHE A 24 26.07 -20.51 -10.57
C PHE A 24 27.04 -19.37 -10.86
N LEU A 25 26.61 -18.10 -10.73
CA LEU A 25 27.51 -16.96 -10.91
C LEU A 25 28.74 -17.06 -9.99
N ALA A 26 28.57 -17.58 -8.77
CA ALA A 26 29.68 -17.85 -7.86
C ALA A 26 30.71 -18.83 -8.44
N LYS A 27 30.29 -19.85 -9.19
CA LYS A 27 31.18 -20.80 -9.86
C LYS A 27 31.98 -20.11 -10.97
N ASP A 28 31.37 -19.22 -11.73
CA ASP A 28 32.07 -18.46 -12.77
C ASP A 28 33.17 -17.56 -12.20
N LEU A 29 32.90 -16.91 -11.06
CA LEU A 29 33.91 -16.10 -10.37
C LEU A 29 35.12 -16.95 -9.97
N ILE A 30 34.87 -18.12 -9.37
CA ILE A 30 35.90 -19.08 -8.95
C ILE A 30 36.67 -19.64 -10.16
N VAL A 31 35.97 -19.94 -11.26
CA VAL A 31 36.59 -20.48 -12.48
C VAL A 31 37.46 -19.44 -13.18
N MET A 32 37.00 -18.19 -13.25
CA MET A 32 37.72 -17.10 -13.91
C MET A 32 39.03 -16.74 -13.22
N VAL A 33 39.05 -16.64 -11.89
CA VAL A 33 40.24 -16.18 -11.16
C VAL A 33 41.45 -17.09 -11.40
N ALA A 34 41.26 -18.40 -11.63
CA ALA A 34 42.40 -19.28 -11.91
C ALA A 34 43.00 -19.14 -13.31
N GLN A 35 42.37 -18.39 -14.22
CA GLN A 35 42.99 -18.08 -15.52
C GLN A 35 44.04 -16.95 -15.39
N ARG A 36 44.24 -16.41 -14.19
CA ARG A 36 45.07 -15.25 -13.89
C ARG A 36 46.40 -15.57 -13.18
N GLU A 37 46.85 -16.83 -13.23
CA GLU A 37 48.03 -17.35 -12.51
C GLU A 37 49.33 -16.53 -12.69
N ASN A 38 49.43 -15.70 -13.74
CA ASN A 38 50.61 -14.88 -14.07
C ASN A 38 50.54 -13.39 -13.62
N THR A 39 49.63 -13.00 -12.72
CA THR A 39 49.56 -11.61 -12.19
C THR A 39 49.45 -11.58 -10.67
N THR A 40 49.82 -10.45 -10.05
CA THR A 40 49.63 -10.22 -8.61
C THR A 40 48.13 -10.26 -8.28
N LEU A 41 47.74 -11.30 -7.55
CA LEU A 41 46.36 -11.50 -7.09
C LEU A 41 46.08 -10.62 -5.88
N SER A 42 44.85 -10.16 -5.76
CA SER A 42 44.39 -9.58 -4.50
C SER A 42 44.14 -10.67 -3.46
N LYS A 43 44.01 -10.28 -2.19
CA LYS A 43 43.63 -11.21 -1.12
C LYS A 43 42.27 -11.90 -1.38
N CYS A 44 41.33 -11.20 -2.00
CA CYS A 44 40.05 -11.79 -2.42
C CYS A 44 40.27 -12.86 -3.49
N GLU A 45 41.04 -12.55 -4.53
CA GLU A 45 41.34 -13.50 -5.60
C GLU A 45 42.09 -14.74 -5.07
N GLU A 46 43.06 -14.57 -4.17
CA GLU A 46 43.75 -15.67 -3.50
C GLU A 46 42.79 -16.59 -2.72
N GLN A 47 41.87 -16.00 -1.93
CA GLN A 47 40.89 -16.76 -1.16
C GLN A 47 39.82 -17.42 -2.05
N LEU A 48 39.50 -16.83 -3.21
CA LEU A 48 38.64 -17.46 -4.21
C LEU A 48 39.32 -18.66 -4.87
N LEU A 49 40.65 -18.62 -5.09
CA LEU A 49 41.40 -19.79 -5.54
C LEU A 49 41.46 -20.89 -4.48
N GLU A 50 41.61 -20.53 -3.21
CA GLU A 50 41.56 -21.50 -2.11
C GLU A 50 40.18 -22.18 -2.04
N LEU A 51 39.11 -21.39 -2.16
CA LEU A 51 37.74 -21.91 -2.28
C LEU A 51 37.59 -22.85 -3.48
N ARG A 52 38.19 -22.52 -4.63
CA ARG A 52 38.19 -23.40 -5.81
C ARG A 52 38.79 -24.76 -5.53
N ARG A 53 40.02 -24.77 -4.99
CA ARG A 53 40.76 -26.01 -4.72
C ARG A 53 39.99 -26.86 -3.72
N ALA A 54 39.54 -26.25 -2.63
CA ALA A 54 38.75 -26.95 -1.62
C ALA A 54 37.41 -27.47 -2.15
N TRP A 55 36.78 -26.78 -3.09
CA TRP A 55 35.57 -27.25 -3.76
C TRP A 55 35.85 -28.46 -4.67
N GLN A 56 36.93 -28.42 -5.46
CA GLN A 56 37.39 -29.55 -6.29
C GLN A 56 37.78 -30.76 -5.43
N ASP A 57 38.36 -30.54 -4.25
CA ASP A 57 38.70 -31.56 -3.26
C ASP A 57 37.47 -32.06 -2.46
N HIS A 58 36.26 -31.58 -2.79
CA HIS A 58 35.01 -31.92 -2.11
C HIS A 58 35.03 -31.64 -0.60
N GLN A 59 35.77 -30.62 -0.16
CA GLN A 59 35.77 -30.20 1.23
C GLN A 59 34.40 -29.65 1.62
N SER A 60 33.92 -30.03 2.81
CA SER A 60 32.55 -29.77 3.22
C SER A 60 32.20 -28.28 3.30
N TRP A 61 33.12 -27.46 3.81
CA TRP A 61 32.92 -26.02 3.97
C TRP A 61 32.85 -25.31 2.61
N ALA A 62 33.63 -25.76 1.62
CA ALA A 62 33.65 -25.20 0.28
C ALA A 62 32.37 -25.56 -0.47
N LEU A 63 31.92 -26.82 -0.37
CA LEU A 63 30.63 -27.26 -0.89
C LEU A 63 29.47 -26.45 -0.26
N LYS A 64 29.50 -26.20 1.05
CA LYS A 64 28.50 -25.33 1.72
C LYS A 64 28.51 -23.90 1.18
N ALA A 65 29.69 -23.32 0.92
CA ALA A 65 29.79 -21.95 0.41
C ALA A 65 29.23 -21.84 -1.03
N VAL A 66 29.50 -22.83 -1.87
CA VAL A 66 28.96 -22.89 -3.23
C VAL A 66 27.44 -23.13 -3.20
N ASP A 67 26.96 -24.09 -2.40
CA ASP A 67 25.52 -24.38 -2.19
C ASP A 67 24.74 -23.18 -1.60
N ALA A 68 25.38 -22.40 -0.74
CA ALA A 68 24.78 -21.19 -0.18
C ALA A 68 24.58 -20.07 -1.21
N SER A 69 25.31 -20.11 -2.33
CA SER A 69 25.18 -19.13 -3.40
C SER A 69 24.00 -19.47 -4.30
N GLY A 70 23.35 -18.44 -4.81
CA GLY A 70 22.20 -18.60 -5.68
C GLY A 70 22.57 -19.05 -7.09
N GLY A 71 21.76 -19.96 -7.60
CA GLY A 71 21.72 -20.36 -9.00
C GLY A 71 20.34 -20.92 -9.32
N GLY A 72 19.97 -20.89 -10.59
CA GLY A 72 18.71 -21.45 -11.03
C GLY A 72 18.11 -20.67 -12.19
N TYR A 73 17.29 -21.34 -12.97
CA TYR A 73 16.63 -20.80 -14.15
C TYR A 73 15.10 -21.01 -14.09
N ALA A 74 14.60 -21.50 -12.96
CA ALA A 74 13.20 -21.85 -12.81
C ALA A 74 12.33 -20.60 -12.92
N ASN A 75 11.33 -20.67 -13.79
CA ASN A 75 10.27 -19.65 -13.94
C ASN A 75 10.76 -18.25 -14.38
N PHE A 76 11.99 -18.12 -14.91
CA PHE A 76 12.54 -16.85 -15.41
C PHE A 76 11.65 -16.21 -16.48
N MET A 77 11.18 -17.01 -17.45
CA MET A 77 10.29 -16.56 -18.54
C MET A 77 9.00 -15.90 -18.03
N MET A 78 8.48 -16.39 -16.90
CA MET A 78 7.24 -15.89 -16.29
C MET A 78 7.50 -14.85 -15.18
N GLY A 79 8.70 -14.27 -15.13
CA GLY A 79 9.01 -13.11 -14.30
C GLY A 79 9.70 -13.41 -12.96
N GLN A 80 10.14 -14.64 -12.72
CA GLN A 80 10.94 -14.99 -11.54
C GLN A 80 12.30 -14.30 -11.56
N ARG A 81 12.67 -13.65 -10.45
CA ARG A 81 13.91 -12.85 -10.37
C ARG A 81 14.74 -13.05 -9.10
N ALA A 82 14.36 -13.94 -8.20
CA ALA A 82 15.13 -14.16 -6.96
C ALA A 82 15.95 -15.45 -7.05
N TRP A 83 17.23 -15.33 -7.38
CA TRP A 83 18.23 -16.41 -7.29
C TRP A 83 19.09 -16.17 -6.06
N LEU A 84 18.48 -16.15 -4.89
CA LEU A 84 19.12 -15.69 -3.66
C LEU A 84 20.01 -16.76 -2.99
N GLY A 85 19.89 -18.03 -3.35
CA GLY A 85 20.57 -19.10 -2.61
C GLY A 85 20.11 -19.13 -1.16
N ASN A 86 21.03 -19.35 -0.21
CA ASN A 86 20.67 -19.46 1.21
C ASN A 86 21.65 -18.72 2.14
N ARG A 87 21.20 -17.56 2.65
CA ARG A 87 21.96 -16.74 3.61
C ARG A 87 22.30 -17.49 4.91
N PHE A 88 21.42 -18.39 5.37
CA PHE A 88 21.67 -19.19 6.58
C PHE A 88 22.79 -20.22 6.33
N THR A 89 22.79 -20.90 5.17
CA THR A 89 23.87 -21.81 4.77
C THR A 89 25.20 -21.07 4.68
N CYS A 90 25.22 -19.83 4.13
CA CYS A 90 26.44 -19.03 4.09
C CYS A 90 26.99 -18.72 5.50
N ARG A 91 26.10 -18.46 6.47
CA ARG A 91 26.50 -18.30 7.88
C ARG A 91 27.06 -19.59 8.49
N ALA A 92 26.55 -20.75 8.07
CA ALA A 92 27.03 -22.06 8.52
C ALA A 92 28.44 -22.41 8.00
N VAL A 93 28.94 -21.71 6.98
CA VAL A 93 30.35 -21.82 6.54
C VAL A 93 31.31 -21.34 7.64
N ASN A 94 30.92 -20.29 8.37
CA ASN A 94 31.78 -19.65 9.37
C ASN A 94 31.63 -20.20 10.79
N LYS A 95 30.49 -20.84 11.10
CA LYS A 95 30.13 -21.20 12.47
C LYS A 95 29.48 -22.58 12.55
N PRO A 96 29.76 -23.39 13.60
CA PRO A 96 29.11 -24.69 13.78
C PRO A 96 27.62 -24.50 14.09
N MET A 97 26.76 -25.33 13.50
CA MET A 97 25.30 -25.24 13.59
C MET A 97 24.69 -26.32 14.50
N LEU A 98 23.55 -26.01 15.14
CA LEU A 98 22.75 -26.99 15.89
C LEU A 98 23.55 -27.77 16.94
N GLN A 99 24.37 -27.06 17.72
CA GLN A 99 25.23 -27.69 18.73
C GLN A 99 24.43 -28.44 19.80
N ASP A 100 23.27 -27.89 20.17
CA ASP A 100 22.38 -28.44 21.20
C ASP A 100 21.49 -29.60 20.71
N MET A 101 21.43 -29.85 19.40
CA MET A 101 20.52 -30.86 18.82
C MET A 101 21.20 -32.23 18.66
N THR A 102 22.41 -32.27 18.09
CA THR A 102 23.07 -33.53 17.75
C THR A 102 24.58 -33.39 17.60
N ILE A 103 25.33 -34.42 17.97
CA ILE A 103 26.77 -34.55 17.72
C ILE A 103 27.04 -35.26 16.37
N LYS A 104 26.01 -35.92 15.79
CA LYS A 104 26.12 -36.59 14.48
C LYS A 104 26.22 -35.56 13.34
N ASN A 105 26.59 -36.03 12.14
CA ASN A 105 26.79 -35.19 10.94
C ASN A 105 27.87 -34.10 11.11
N HIS A 106 28.98 -34.45 11.76
CA HIS A 106 30.11 -33.55 12.03
C HIS A 106 30.53 -32.76 10.78
N ARG A 107 30.66 -33.43 9.63
CA ARG A 107 31.03 -32.81 8.35
C ARG A 107 30.13 -31.65 7.94
N LEU A 108 28.82 -31.75 8.18
CA LEU A 108 27.86 -30.71 7.81
C LEU A 108 27.68 -29.65 8.91
N LEU A 109 27.72 -30.04 10.17
CA LEU A 109 27.33 -29.16 11.28
C LEU A 109 28.50 -28.60 12.10
N ARG A 110 29.71 -29.15 11.97
CA ARG A 110 30.88 -28.78 12.80
C ARG A 110 32.05 -28.27 11.99
N GLU A 111 32.32 -28.85 10.82
CA GLU A 111 33.37 -28.35 9.94
C GLU A 111 33.02 -26.95 9.40
N VAL A 112 33.89 -26.00 9.71
CA VAL A 112 33.83 -24.60 9.30
C VAL A 112 35.00 -24.28 8.38
N SER A 113 34.89 -23.21 7.60
CA SER A 113 35.96 -22.77 6.71
C SER A 113 37.14 -22.18 7.50
N PRO A 114 38.39 -22.39 7.05
CA PRO A 114 39.55 -21.66 7.57
C PRO A 114 39.51 -20.16 7.22
N ILE A 115 38.70 -19.77 6.23
CA ILE A 115 38.52 -18.39 5.79
C ILE A 115 37.13 -17.89 6.25
N GLN A 116 37.02 -16.61 6.57
CA GLN A 116 35.71 -16.01 6.86
C GLN A 116 34.96 -15.69 5.57
N PHE A 117 33.65 -15.94 5.55
CA PHE A 117 32.75 -15.68 4.43
C PHE A 117 31.69 -14.62 4.77
N HIS A 118 31.14 -13.99 3.75
CA HIS A 118 29.97 -13.11 3.88
C HIS A 118 28.98 -13.31 2.72
N TYR A 119 27.74 -12.94 2.98
CA TYR A 119 26.67 -13.01 2.00
C TYR A 119 26.45 -11.64 1.35
N LEU A 120 26.46 -11.59 0.02
CA LEU A 120 26.22 -10.40 -0.78
C LEU A 120 25.19 -10.71 -1.86
N VAL A 121 24.53 -9.67 -2.38
CA VAL A 121 23.56 -9.79 -3.48
C VAL A 121 24.02 -8.93 -4.64
N ALA A 122 24.12 -9.54 -5.82
CA ALA A 122 24.33 -8.85 -7.08
C ALA A 122 22.98 -8.59 -7.76
N TYR A 123 22.79 -7.36 -8.25
CA TYR A 123 21.59 -6.91 -8.95
C TYR A 123 21.92 -6.75 -10.42
N ILE A 124 21.28 -7.54 -11.28
CA ILE A 124 21.66 -7.72 -12.68
C ILE A 124 20.47 -7.35 -13.56
N GLU A 125 20.69 -6.48 -14.55
CA GLU A 125 19.73 -6.23 -15.62
C GLU A 125 19.66 -7.48 -16.50
N SER A 126 18.48 -8.08 -16.60
CA SER A 126 18.24 -9.38 -17.24
C SER A 126 17.57 -9.26 -18.60
N ASN A 127 18.16 -8.51 -19.54
CA ASN A 127 17.54 -8.26 -20.84
C ASN A 127 17.56 -9.54 -21.68
N SER A 128 16.41 -10.17 -21.91
CA SER A 128 16.28 -11.42 -22.66
C SER A 128 14.99 -11.42 -23.48
N PRO A 129 15.03 -11.93 -24.74
CA PRO A 129 13.82 -12.10 -25.55
C PRO A 129 12.84 -13.13 -24.96
N TRP A 130 13.31 -13.98 -24.06
CA TRP A 130 12.52 -15.02 -23.41
C TRP A 130 11.88 -14.56 -22.09
N GLN A 131 12.17 -13.34 -21.63
CA GLN A 131 11.55 -12.77 -20.44
C GLN A 131 10.30 -11.98 -20.83
N LEU A 132 9.18 -12.21 -20.15
CA LEU A 132 7.99 -11.39 -20.34
C LEU A 132 8.28 -9.92 -20.00
N GLU A 133 8.14 -9.05 -20.99
CA GLU A 133 8.19 -7.61 -20.82
C GLU A 133 6.76 -7.06 -20.61
N VAL A 134 6.56 -6.38 -19.48
CA VAL A 134 5.34 -5.62 -19.19
C VAL A 134 5.73 -4.18 -18.91
N THR A 135 5.07 -3.22 -19.54
CA THR A 135 5.39 -1.78 -19.40
C THR A 135 4.99 -1.21 -18.04
N LEU A 136 4.33 -2.01 -17.19
CA LEU A 136 3.97 -1.66 -15.81
C LEU A 136 5.20 -1.32 -14.95
N LYS A 137 6.35 -1.95 -15.19
CA LYS A 137 7.57 -1.79 -14.40
C LYS A 137 8.80 -1.85 -15.29
N LYS A 138 9.53 -0.73 -15.38
CA LYS A 138 10.77 -0.65 -16.17
C LYS A 138 11.93 -1.36 -15.47
N ASN A 139 12.71 -2.09 -16.26
CA ASN A 139 14.00 -2.71 -15.94
C ASN A 139 14.05 -3.60 -14.67
N PRO A 140 13.37 -4.77 -14.68
CA PRO A 140 13.53 -5.85 -13.73
C PRO A 140 14.93 -6.23 -13.27
N LEU A 141 15.43 -5.95 -12.06
CA LEU A 141 16.73 -6.54 -11.67
C LEU A 141 16.56 -7.97 -11.19
N LEU A 142 17.42 -8.85 -11.70
CA LEU A 142 17.65 -10.19 -11.21
C LEU A 142 18.54 -10.12 -9.96
N HIS A 143 18.10 -10.75 -8.88
CA HIS A 143 18.81 -10.79 -7.60
C HIS A 143 19.58 -12.09 -7.47
N ILE A 144 20.92 -12.05 -7.51
CA ILE A 144 21.77 -13.22 -7.31
C ILE A 144 22.48 -13.12 -5.96
N GLY A 145 22.17 -14.04 -5.06
CA GLY A 145 22.87 -14.18 -3.78
C GLY A 145 24.22 -14.89 -3.96
N LEU A 146 25.26 -14.40 -3.29
CA LEU A 146 26.62 -14.90 -3.39
C LEU A 146 27.19 -15.10 -1.97
N CYS A 147 27.87 -16.21 -1.73
CA CYS A 147 28.61 -16.46 -0.50
C CYS A 147 30.11 -16.47 -0.82
N LEU A 148 30.79 -15.35 -0.55
CA LEU A 148 32.18 -15.13 -0.94
C LEU A 148 33.09 -14.94 0.30
N PRO A 149 34.42 -15.04 0.15
CA PRO A 149 35.35 -14.70 1.21
C PRO A 149 35.18 -13.24 1.68
N ALA A 150 35.27 -13.01 2.98
CA ALA A 150 35.05 -11.71 3.61
C ALA A 150 36.10 -10.65 3.22
N SER A 151 37.24 -11.07 2.65
CA SER A 151 38.23 -10.14 2.09
C SER A 151 37.76 -9.49 0.78
N CYS A 152 36.74 -10.04 0.12
CA CYS A 152 36.19 -9.50 -1.12
C CYS A 152 35.30 -8.29 -0.81
N ASP A 153 35.76 -7.09 -1.13
CA ASP A 153 34.92 -5.91 -0.98
C ASP A 153 33.89 -5.77 -2.11
N VAL A 154 32.81 -5.01 -1.90
CA VAL A 154 31.73 -4.83 -2.89
C VAL A 154 32.30 -4.37 -4.23
N LEU A 155 33.18 -3.36 -4.23
CA LEU A 155 33.76 -2.81 -5.46
C LEU A 155 34.57 -3.84 -6.24
N GLU A 156 35.32 -4.68 -5.53
CA GLU A 156 36.11 -5.75 -6.12
C GLU A 156 35.22 -6.86 -6.69
N VAL A 157 34.17 -7.25 -5.95
CA VAL A 157 33.16 -8.22 -6.42
C VAL A 157 32.46 -7.70 -7.68
N GLU A 158 32.09 -6.43 -7.74
CA GLU A 158 31.47 -5.84 -8.94
C GLU A 158 32.41 -5.91 -10.16
N GLN A 159 33.70 -5.64 -9.98
CA GLN A 159 34.69 -5.77 -11.05
C GLN A 159 34.84 -7.22 -11.52
N LEU A 160 34.86 -8.18 -10.59
CA LEU A 160 34.92 -9.59 -10.92
C LEU A 160 33.67 -10.06 -11.68
N ILE A 161 32.47 -9.66 -11.25
CA ILE A 161 31.21 -10.00 -11.95
C ILE A 161 31.18 -9.40 -13.36
N ARG A 162 31.57 -8.13 -13.53
CA ARG A 162 31.61 -7.50 -14.87
C ARG A 162 32.54 -8.25 -15.83
N ARG A 163 33.66 -8.76 -15.33
CA ARG A 163 34.59 -9.59 -16.12
C ARG A 163 34.04 -10.97 -16.42
N SER A 164 33.25 -11.58 -15.54
CA SER A 164 32.69 -12.92 -15.77
C SER A 164 31.60 -12.89 -16.82
N MET A 165 30.80 -11.83 -16.80
CA MET A 165 29.74 -11.59 -17.77
C MET A 165 30.26 -11.44 -19.21
N ALA A 166 31.47 -10.91 -19.40
CA ALA A 166 32.06 -10.76 -20.74
C ALA A 166 32.33 -12.09 -21.48
N LYS A 167 32.23 -13.23 -20.79
CA LYS A 167 32.36 -14.58 -21.39
C LYS A 167 31.00 -15.26 -21.64
N GLU A 168 29.90 -14.63 -21.24
CA GLU A 168 28.50 -15.04 -21.46
C GLU A 168 28.10 -16.47 -21.00
N GLU A 169 28.98 -17.21 -20.33
CA GLU A 169 28.76 -18.64 -20.04
C GLU A 169 27.56 -18.96 -19.13
N SER A 170 27.28 -18.15 -18.09
CA SER A 170 26.17 -18.41 -17.14
C SER A 170 24.80 -17.92 -17.62
N PHE A 171 24.74 -17.13 -18.68
CA PHE A 171 23.52 -16.43 -19.10
C PHE A 171 23.07 -16.81 -20.52
N HIS A 172 23.87 -17.61 -21.21
CA HIS A 172 23.59 -18.16 -22.54
C HIS A 172 22.27 -18.95 -22.62
N CYS A 173 21.90 -19.67 -21.56
CA CYS A 173 20.66 -20.46 -21.49
C CYS A 173 19.37 -19.70 -21.86
N TRP A 174 19.36 -18.38 -21.67
CA TRP A 174 18.19 -17.53 -21.92
C TRP A 174 18.51 -16.39 -22.88
N ASP A 175 19.55 -16.49 -23.70
CA ASP A 175 20.00 -15.41 -24.61
C ASP A 175 20.01 -14.04 -23.90
N MET A 176 20.52 -14.01 -22.66
CA MET A 176 20.37 -12.87 -21.78
C MET A 176 21.58 -11.93 -21.86
N ASP A 177 21.34 -10.69 -22.29
CA ASP A 177 22.28 -9.56 -22.19
C ASP A 177 22.33 -9.08 -20.73
N ALA A 178 23.14 -9.78 -19.94
CA ALA A 178 23.27 -9.57 -18.50
C ALA A 178 24.22 -8.40 -18.20
N LYS A 179 23.70 -7.36 -17.54
CA LYS A 179 24.51 -6.20 -17.10
C LYS A 179 24.43 -6.01 -15.60
N LEU A 180 25.58 -5.94 -14.92
CA LEU A 180 25.62 -5.63 -13.50
C LEU A 180 25.20 -4.18 -13.25
N ALA A 181 24.09 -3.99 -12.52
CA ALA A 181 23.67 -2.70 -12.02
C ALA A 181 24.52 -2.31 -10.80
N TYR A 182 24.46 -3.11 -9.74
CA TYR A 182 25.25 -2.93 -8.51
C TYR A 182 25.28 -4.21 -7.67
N ALA A 183 26.16 -4.27 -6.68
CA ALA A 183 26.14 -5.28 -5.63
C ALA A 183 26.00 -4.64 -4.25
N LYS A 184 25.44 -5.37 -3.28
CA LYS A 184 25.35 -4.87 -1.91
C LYS A 184 25.49 -5.97 -0.86
N LYS A 185 26.03 -5.59 0.30
CA LYS A 185 25.98 -6.38 1.54
C LYS A 185 24.68 -6.01 2.28
N PRO A 186 23.73 -6.94 2.51
CA PRO A 186 22.46 -6.66 3.18
C PRO A 186 22.64 -6.51 4.70
N GLU A 187 23.18 -5.36 5.11
CA GLU A 187 23.51 -5.01 6.49
C GLU A 187 23.28 -3.53 6.76
N LEU A 188 22.98 -3.19 8.02
CA LEU A 188 22.75 -1.81 8.43
C LEU A 188 24.08 -1.08 8.56
N LYS A 189 24.23 0.02 7.84
CA LYS A 189 25.43 0.88 7.91
C LYS A 189 25.23 1.98 8.95
N THR A 190 26.32 2.43 9.56
CA THR A 190 26.29 3.45 10.63
C THR A 190 25.69 4.78 10.18
N HIS A 191 25.89 5.18 8.93
CA HIS A 191 25.35 6.43 8.37
C HIS A 191 23.83 6.46 8.27
N PHE A 192 23.13 5.35 8.53
CA PHE A 192 21.67 5.35 8.67
C PHE A 192 21.20 6.38 9.71
N PHE A 193 21.93 6.50 10.84
CA PHE A 193 21.60 7.47 11.89
C PHE A 193 21.96 8.92 11.54
N ASP A 194 22.76 9.13 10.49
CA ASP A 194 23.09 10.45 9.97
C ASP A 194 22.00 11.00 9.04
N SER A 195 21.03 10.18 8.64
CA SER A 195 19.91 10.60 7.81
C SER A 195 19.03 11.62 8.53
N GLY A 196 18.78 12.76 7.87
CA GLY A 196 17.89 13.78 8.39
C GLY A 196 16.46 13.28 8.66
N ALA A 197 15.96 12.31 7.88
CA ALA A 197 14.64 11.73 8.12
C ALA A 197 14.61 10.91 9.42
N VAL A 198 15.65 10.10 9.66
CA VAL A 198 15.82 9.32 10.89
C VAL A 198 15.94 10.24 12.10
N GLN A 199 16.75 11.30 12.00
CA GLN A 199 16.90 12.29 13.06
C GLN A 199 15.58 13.01 13.38
N ILE A 200 14.84 13.48 12.36
CA ILE A 200 13.52 14.11 12.57
C ILE A 200 12.56 13.12 13.22
N PHE A 201 12.55 11.86 12.77
CA PHE A 201 11.69 10.83 13.36
C PHE A 201 12.02 10.58 14.83
N CYS A 202 13.30 10.43 15.18
CA CYS A 202 13.76 10.27 16.56
C CYS A 202 13.41 11.49 17.42
N VAL A 203 13.53 12.72 16.89
CA VAL A 203 13.14 13.94 17.61
C VAL A 203 11.63 13.98 17.85
N VAL A 204 10.81 13.73 16.83
CA VAL A 204 9.33 13.73 16.94
C VAL A 204 8.87 12.67 17.94
N LEU A 205 9.42 11.46 17.86
CA LEU A 205 9.10 10.39 18.79
C LEU A 205 9.58 10.74 20.21
N GLY A 206 10.81 11.21 20.36
CA GLY A 206 11.40 11.58 21.64
C GLY A 206 10.62 12.70 22.34
N VAL A 207 10.30 13.78 21.62
CA VAL A 207 9.46 14.88 22.15
C VAL A 207 8.08 14.38 22.54
N THR A 208 7.44 13.55 21.71
CA THR A 208 6.10 13.02 22.02
C THR A 208 6.13 12.15 23.27
N LEU A 209 7.12 11.26 23.39
CA LEU A 209 7.31 10.42 24.58
C LEU A 209 7.60 11.27 25.83
N LEU A 210 8.46 12.29 25.73
CA LEU A 210 8.74 13.21 26.84
C LEU A 210 7.49 13.97 27.29
N LEU A 211 6.68 14.48 26.35
CA LEU A 211 5.41 15.14 26.65
C LEU A 211 4.42 14.17 27.32
N THR A 212 4.34 12.93 26.83
CA THR A 212 3.50 11.89 27.44
C THR A 212 3.96 11.53 28.84
N LEU A 213 5.26 11.34 29.07
CA LEU A 213 5.82 11.03 30.38
C LEU A 213 5.62 12.19 31.37
N ALA A 214 5.86 13.43 30.94
CA ALA A 214 5.62 14.61 31.75
C ALA A 214 4.13 14.80 32.09
N ALA A 215 3.23 14.55 31.13
CA ALA A 215 1.79 14.59 31.39
C ALA A 215 1.37 13.54 32.42
N SER A 216 1.82 12.29 32.23
CA SER A 216 1.43 11.16 33.06
C SER A 216 2.09 11.11 34.45
N SER A 217 3.18 11.83 34.68
CA SER A 217 3.73 12.05 36.02
C SER A 217 2.95 13.08 36.85
N GLY A 218 1.89 13.67 36.28
CA GLY A 218 0.97 14.58 36.97
C GLY A 218 1.22 16.07 36.67
N LEU A 219 2.26 16.42 35.90
CA LEU A 219 2.48 17.82 35.49
C LEU A 219 1.37 18.32 34.54
N GLY A 220 0.60 17.42 33.93
CA GLY A 220 -0.57 17.75 33.12
C GLY A 220 -1.61 18.61 33.86
N LYS A 221 -1.65 18.58 35.21
CA LYS A 221 -2.55 19.42 36.01
C LYS A 221 -2.26 20.92 35.89
N TYR A 222 -1.00 21.29 35.59
CA TYR A 222 -0.55 22.68 35.53
C TYR A 222 -0.65 23.31 34.14
N SER A 223 -0.83 22.50 33.08
CA SER A 223 -0.92 23.00 31.71
C SER A 223 -1.97 22.23 30.89
N ARG A 224 -2.92 22.96 30.31
CA ARG A 224 -3.96 22.39 29.42
C ARG A 224 -3.36 21.73 28.18
N ILE A 225 -2.22 22.23 27.69
CA ILE A 225 -1.51 21.66 26.54
C ILE A 225 -0.89 20.32 26.95
N LEU A 226 -0.21 20.27 28.09
CA LEU A 226 0.42 19.04 28.57
C LEU A 226 -0.62 17.97 28.93
N ALA A 227 -1.78 18.36 29.47
CA ALA A 227 -2.90 17.46 29.75
C ALA A 227 -3.44 16.73 28.50
N CYS A 228 -3.19 17.25 27.28
CA CYS A 228 -3.56 16.56 26.04
C CYS A 228 -2.78 15.26 25.83
N PHE A 229 -1.56 15.17 26.36
CA PHE A 229 -0.64 14.05 26.17
C PHE A 229 -0.71 12.99 27.28
N ASP A 230 -1.62 13.13 28.25
CA ASP A 230 -1.77 12.16 29.34
C ASP A 230 -2.17 10.77 28.83
N PHE A 231 -1.29 9.78 29.02
CA PHE A 231 -1.48 8.42 28.50
C PHE A 231 -2.70 7.72 29.10
N GLY A 232 -2.88 7.79 30.41
CA GLY A 232 -3.99 7.11 31.10
C GLY A 232 -5.35 7.60 30.62
N TYR A 233 -5.53 8.92 30.51
CA TYR A 233 -6.75 9.51 29.97
C TYR A 233 -6.95 9.19 28.50
N ASN A 234 -5.90 9.29 27.67
CA ASN A 234 -6.01 8.99 26.24
C ASN A 234 -6.31 7.51 25.98
N TRP A 235 -5.77 6.61 26.80
CA TRP A 235 -6.10 5.18 26.78
C TRP A 235 -7.58 4.95 27.12
N GLN A 236 -8.09 5.53 28.20
CA GLN A 236 -9.51 5.44 28.55
C GLN A 236 -10.42 6.01 27.45
N LEU A 237 -10.02 7.12 26.84
CA LEU A 237 -10.76 7.74 25.74
C LEU A 237 -10.78 6.84 24.49
N ALA A 238 -9.65 6.19 24.18
CA ALA A 238 -9.56 5.21 23.09
C ALA A 238 -10.52 4.03 23.30
N TRP A 239 -10.82 3.62 24.53
CA TRP A 239 -11.71 2.49 24.81
C TRP A 239 -13.15 2.86 25.20
N LYS A 240 -13.46 4.15 25.33
CA LYS A 240 -14.82 4.62 25.65
C LYS A 240 -15.90 4.09 24.68
N PRO A 241 -17.02 3.51 25.14
CA PRO A 241 -18.09 3.07 24.24
C PRO A 241 -18.63 4.20 23.36
N VAL A 242 -18.97 3.87 22.10
CA VAL A 242 -19.57 4.81 21.15
C VAL A 242 -20.97 5.17 21.62
N ASN A 243 -21.28 6.45 21.74
CA ASN A 243 -22.62 6.90 22.12
C ASN A 243 -23.56 6.86 20.90
N PRO A 244 -24.61 6.03 20.89
CA PRO A 244 -25.50 5.88 19.73
C PRO A 244 -26.26 7.15 19.35
N SER A 245 -26.44 8.10 20.28
CA SER A 245 -27.13 9.36 19.99
C SER A 245 -26.24 10.40 19.29
N LEU A 246 -24.93 10.25 19.39
CA LEU A 246 -23.94 11.21 18.85
C LEU A 246 -23.24 10.67 17.59
N GLU A 247 -23.08 9.36 17.47
CA GLU A 247 -22.32 8.73 16.39
C GLU A 247 -23.13 7.69 15.61
N ASN A 248 -22.97 7.70 14.29
CA ASN A 248 -23.63 6.77 13.38
C ASN A 248 -22.88 5.42 13.35
N ARG A 249 -23.37 4.42 14.10
CA ARG A 249 -22.76 3.08 14.21
C ARG A 249 -22.56 2.37 12.85
N PRO A 250 -23.53 2.38 11.92
CA PRO A 250 -23.33 1.87 10.55
C PRO A 250 -22.14 2.49 9.82
N VAL A 251 -21.96 3.81 9.94
CA VAL A 251 -20.83 4.51 9.32
C VAL A 251 -19.49 4.04 9.91
N ASN A 252 -19.43 3.91 11.23
CA ASN A 252 -18.25 3.38 11.92
C ASN A 252 -17.92 1.95 11.47
N GLY A 253 -18.94 1.09 11.33
CA GLY A 253 -18.74 -0.28 10.85
C GLY A 253 -18.28 -0.35 9.40
N LEU A 254 -18.86 0.48 8.52
CA LEU A 254 -18.46 0.54 7.11
C LEU A 254 -17.00 0.93 6.97
N ARG A 255 -16.52 1.91 7.75
CA ARG A 255 -15.12 2.32 7.76
C ARG A 255 -14.18 1.18 8.14
N VAL A 256 -14.54 0.39 9.15
CA VAL A 256 -13.73 -0.77 9.57
C VAL A 256 -13.69 -1.81 8.47
N LEU A 257 -14.86 -2.21 7.95
CA LEU A 257 -14.94 -3.21 6.89
C LEU A 257 -14.09 -2.79 5.68
N THR A 258 -14.24 -1.55 5.21
CA THR A 258 -13.49 -1.07 4.05
C THR A 258 -11.99 -0.96 4.31
N ALA A 259 -11.57 -0.57 5.51
CA ALA A 259 -10.15 -0.49 5.86
C ALA A 259 -9.49 -1.88 5.82
N PHE A 260 -10.08 -2.91 6.42
CA PHE A 260 -9.52 -4.28 6.38
C PHE A 260 -9.62 -4.91 4.99
N SER A 261 -10.73 -4.66 4.27
CA SER A 261 -10.87 -5.02 2.86
C SER A 261 -9.77 -4.39 1.98
N LEU A 262 -9.35 -3.16 2.28
CA LEU A 262 -8.26 -2.50 1.56
C LEU A 262 -6.90 -3.12 1.87
N ILE A 263 -6.65 -3.58 3.10
CA ILE A 263 -5.42 -4.30 3.47
C ILE A 263 -5.23 -5.54 2.58
N GLY A 264 -6.28 -6.35 2.41
CA GLY A 264 -6.21 -7.56 1.57
C GLY A 264 -5.82 -7.24 0.12
N VAL A 265 -6.30 -6.12 -0.42
CA VAL A 265 -5.94 -5.66 -1.76
C VAL A 265 -4.55 -5.05 -1.84
N HIS A 266 -4.14 -4.33 -0.81
CA HIS A 266 -2.78 -3.80 -0.73
C HIS A 266 -1.73 -4.91 -0.57
N VAL A 267 -2.05 -6.03 0.05
CA VAL A 267 -1.17 -7.22 0.09
C VAL A 267 -0.88 -7.70 -1.34
N ILE A 268 -1.91 -7.81 -2.17
CA ILE A 268 -1.74 -8.20 -3.58
C ILE A 268 -1.01 -7.10 -4.36
N TRP A 269 -1.40 -5.84 -4.19
CA TRP A 269 -0.80 -4.70 -4.89
C TRP A 269 0.70 -4.56 -4.61
N TYR A 270 1.09 -4.41 -3.33
CA TYR A 270 2.48 -4.17 -2.96
C TYR A 270 3.36 -5.40 -3.15
N LYS A 271 2.80 -6.62 -3.09
CA LYS A 271 3.58 -7.79 -3.48
C LYS A 271 4.05 -7.69 -4.94
N TYR A 272 3.15 -7.37 -5.87
CA TYR A 272 3.51 -7.25 -7.28
C TYR A 272 4.52 -6.14 -7.54
N PHE A 273 4.22 -4.93 -7.06
CA PHE A 273 5.05 -3.75 -7.36
C PHE A 273 6.38 -3.76 -6.61
N SER A 274 6.43 -4.28 -5.39
CA SER A 274 7.63 -4.18 -4.53
C SER A 274 8.54 -5.41 -4.57
N VAL A 275 8.03 -6.64 -4.68
CA VAL A 275 8.86 -7.86 -4.50
C VAL A 275 8.72 -8.96 -5.55
N ASP A 276 7.55 -9.15 -6.16
CA ASP A 276 7.24 -10.30 -7.01
C ASP A 276 6.52 -9.87 -8.31
N PRO A 277 7.26 -9.54 -9.38
CA PRO A 277 6.69 -9.12 -10.65
C PRO A 277 6.21 -10.30 -11.53
N SER A 278 6.00 -11.50 -10.98
CA SER A 278 5.64 -12.68 -11.76
C SER A 278 4.29 -12.57 -12.47
N VAL A 279 4.11 -13.35 -13.53
CA VAL A 279 2.86 -13.45 -14.28
C VAL A 279 1.72 -13.97 -13.42
N GLU A 280 1.99 -14.91 -12.52
CA GLU A 280 0.97 -15.41 -11.60
C GLU A 280 0.44 -14.28 -10.72
N MET A 281 1.34 -13.45 -10.20
CA MET A 281 0.99 -12.31 -9.39
C MET A 281 0.24 -11.22 -10.18
N LEU A 282 0.68 -10.94 -11.41
CA LEU A 282 -0.02 -10.05 -12.34
C LEU A 282 -1.43 -10.55 -12.66
N GLY A 283 -1.61 -11.86 -12.82
CA GLY A 283 -2.92 -12.49 -13.02
C GLY A 283 -3.87 -12.25 -11.85
N LYS A 284 -3.38 -12.38 -10.60
CA LYS A 284 -4.16 -12.08 -9.39
C LYS A 284 -4.51 -10.60 -9.29
N LEU A 285 -3.55 -9.72 -9.60
CA LEU A 285 -3.74 -8.27 -9.63
C LEU A 285 -4.81 -7.87 -10.65
N SER A 286 -4.67 -8.33 -11.90
CA SER A 286 -5.62 -8.08 -12.99
C SER A 286 -7.03 -8.60 -12.67
N SER A 287 -7.12 -9.83 -12.12
CA SER A 287 -8.38 -10.43 -11.70
C SER A 287 -9.12 -9.59 -10.65
N MET A 288 -8.38 -9.11 -9.64
CA MET A 288 -8.90 -8.28 -8.55
C MET A 288 -9.37 -6.90 -9.03
N THR A 289 -8.65 -6.28 -9.97
CA THR A 289 -8.92 -4.91 -10.43
C THR A 289 -9.92 -4.83 -11.57
N MET A 290 -9.94 -5.83 -12.47
CA MET A 290 -10.62 -5.73 -13.77
C MET A 290 -11.57 -6.88 -14.11
N ARG A 291 -11.48 -8.08 -13.48
CA ARG A 291 -12.27 -9.24 -13.93
C ARG A 291 -13.41 -9.60 -12.98
N HIS A 292 -13.09 -10.01 -11.75
CA HIS A 292 -14.08 -10.66 -10.88
C HIS A 292 -14.64 -9.74 -9.80
N THR A 293 -13.85 -8.78 -9.31
CA THR A 293 -14.22 -8.08 -8.07
C THR A 293 -14.25 -6.56 -8.19
N TYR A 294 -13.55 -5.97 -9.18
CA TYR A 294 -13.47 -4.51 -9.37
C TYR A 294 -13.27 -3.76 -8.04
N TRP A 295 -12.38 -4.29 -7.19
CA TRP A 295 -12.17 -3.79 -5.83
C TRP A 295 -11.77 -2.31 -5.71
N PRO A 296 -11.15 -1.66 -6.73
CA PRO A 296 -11.01 -0.20 -6.76
C PRO A 296 -12.28 0.59 -6.45
N SER A 297 -13.47 0.01 -6.64
CA SER A 297 -14.76 0.62 -6.29
C SER A 297 -15.03 0.69 -4.78
N MET A 298 -14.37 -0.13 -3.95
CA MET A 298 -14.56 -0.12 -2.49
C MET A 298 -14.13 1.21 -1.85
N VAL A 299 -13.21 1.94 -2.49
CA VAL A 299 -12.80 3.26 -1.99
C VAL A 299 -13.90 4.32 -2.13
N GLU A 300 -14.93 4.07 -2.95
CA GLU A 300 -16.11 4.96 -3.04
C GLU A 300 -16.84 5.04 -1.69
N ILE A 301 -16.81 3.98 -0.89
CA ILE A 301 -17.44 3.97 0.44
C ILE A 301 -16.79 5.01 1.37
N PHE A 302 -15.48 5.26 1.26
CA PHE A 302 -14.81 6.33 2.03
C PHE A 302 -15.35 7.71 1.65
N PHE A 303 -15.53 7.98 0.35
CA PHE A 303 -16.08 9.25 -0.13
C PHE A 303 -17.56 9.41 0.21
N VAL A 304 -18.36 8.34 0.12
CA VAL A 304 -19.75 8.32 0.60
C VAL A 304 -19.83 8.70 2.07
N VAL A 305 -19.03 8.03 2.90
CA VAL A 305 -19.01 8.28 4.35
C VAL A 305 -18.59 9.72 4.67
N SER A 306 -17.58 10.25 3.96
CA SER A 306 -17.13 11.62 4.15
C SER A 306 -18.17 12.66 3.73
N GLY A 307 -18.79 12.48 2.56
CA GLY A 307 -19.87 13.36 2.08
C GLY A 307 -21.11 13.30 2.95
N TYR A 308 -21.51 12.10 3.36
CA TYR A 308 -22.64 11.89 4.26
C TYR A 308 -22.43 12.60 5.62
N LEU A 309 -21.28 12.41 6.27
CA LEU A 309 -21.00 13.06 7.56
C LEU A 309 -20.84 14.57 7.45
N THR A 310 -20.24 15.06 6.36
CA THR A 310 -20.08 16.51 6.13
C THR A 310 -21.45 17.21 6.08
N VAL A 311 -22.38 16.66 5.29
CA VAL A 311 -23.72 17.24 5.16
C VAL A 311 -24.54 17.02 6.45
N LEU A 312 -24.47 15.82 7.04
CA LEU A 312 -25.20 15.51 8.27
C LEU A 312 -24.81 16.43 9.43
N ASN A 313 -23.51 16.61 9.67
CA ASN A 313 -23.02 17.43 10.77
C ASN A 313 -23.34 18.91 10.56
N PHE A 314 -23.21 19.40 9.32
CA PHE A 314 -23.50 20.80 9.01
C PHE A 314 -24.99 21.13 9.18
N ILE A 315 -25.89 20.29 8.65
CA ILE A 315 -27.34 20.57 8.70
C ILE A 315 -27.90 20.39 10.12
N ARG A 316 -27.30 19.52 10.94
CA ARG A 316 -27.68 19.36 12.36
C ARG A 316 -27.21 20.51 13.25
N ASP A 317 -26.24 21.31 12.81
CA ASP A 317 -25.76 22.47 13.56
C ASP A 317 -26.58 23.72 13.20
N ASP A 318 -27.73 23.88 13.86
CA ASP A 318 -28.63 25.01 13.65
C ASP A 318 -27.99 26.36 14.04
N GLN A 319 -27.10 26.35 15.04
CA GLN A 319 -26.45 27.57 15.50
C GLN A 319 -25.45 28.07 14.46
N LEU A 320 -24.61 27.18 13.93
CA LEU A 320 -23.69 27.50 12.85
C LEU A 320 -24.42 28.06 11.64
N GLN A 321 -25.55 27.46 11.25
CA GLN A 321 -26.34 27.94 10.12
C GLN A 321 -26.92 29.34 10.35
N LYS A 322 -27.46 29.62 11.54
CA LYS A 322 -27.96 30.96 11.91
C LYS A 322 -26.86 32.00 11.92
N ASP A 323 -25.68 31.65 12.43
CA ASP A 323 -24.51 32.52 12.46
C ASP A 323 -24.01 32.84 11.04
N ILE A 324 -24.01 31.86 10.13
CA ILE A 324 -23.62 32.07 8.72
C ILE A 324 -24.63 32.95 7.97
N ALA A 325 -25.92 32.74 8.23
CA ALA A 325 -27.01 33.49 7.59
C ALA A 325 -26.99 34.96 8.01
N SER A 326 -26.68 35.25 9.28
CA SER A 326 -26.67 36.61 9.84
C SER A 326 -25.39 37.41 9.57
N ASP A 327 -24.28 36.76 9.21
CA ASP A 327 -22.98 37.43 9.02
C ASP A 327 -22.66 37.75 7.54
N GLY A 328 -21.75 38.70 7.34
CA GLY A 328 -21.23 39.13 6.05
C GLY A 328 -20.19 38.19 5.46
N ILE A 329 -19.71 38.52 4.25
CA ILE A 329 -18.75 37.70 3.49
C ILE A 329 -17.45 37.48 4.27
N LEU A 330 -16.91 38.53 4.91
CA LEU A 330 -15.66 38.45 5.67
C LEU A 330 -15.79 37.55 6.91
N GLY A 331 -16.90 37.66 7.64
CA GLY A 331 -17.19 36.81 8.81
C GLY A 331 -17.33 35.34 8.41
N ASN A 332 -18.06 35.08 7.32
CA ASN A 332 -18.22 33.74 6.78
C ASN A 332 -16.91 33.17 6.24
N GLY A 333 -16.04 33.97 5.62
CA GLY A 333 -14.70 33.57 5.23
C GLY A 333 -13.84 33.14 6.43
N ARG A 334 -13.92 33.88 7.55
CA ARG A 334 -13.22 33.50 8.80
C ARG A 334 -13.76 32.20 9.41
N ARG A 335 -15.09 31.98 9.39
CA ARG A 335 -15.69 30.72 9.86
C ARG A 335 -15.29 29.53 8.97
N TYR A 336 -15.35 29.70 7.65
CA TYR A 336 -14.90 28.69 6.70
C TYR A 336 -13.44 28.31 6.92
N LEU A 337 -12.55 29.31 7.09
CA LEU A 337 -11.14 29.05 7.40
C LEU A 337 -10.96 28.32 8.73
N ARG A 338 -11.78 28.61 9.75
CA ARG A 338 -11.74 27.89 11.02
C ARG A 338 -12.10 26.41 10.86
N GLU A 339 -13.16 26.11 10.10
CA GLU A 339 -13.55 24.72 9.80
C GLU A 339 -12.45 23.99 9.00
N PHE A 340 -11.83 24.68 8.04
CA PHE A 340 -10.67 24.17 7.30
C PHE A 340 -9.51 23.82 8.24
N ILE A 341 -9.09 24.76 9.09
CA ILE A 341 -7.98 24.56 10.04
C ILE A 341 -8.29 23.42 11.00
N HIS A 342 -9.53 23.35 11.51
CA HIS A 342 -9.94 22.29 12.43
C HIS A 342 -9.82 20.90 11.79
N ARG A 343 -10.28 20.72 10.53
CA ARG A 343 -10.13 19.45 9.82
C ARG A 343 -8.68 19.17 9.45
N TYR A 344 -7.94 20.18 9.00
CA TYR A 344 -6.52 20.06 8.67
C TYR A 344 -5.71 19.55 9.86
N CYS A 345 -5.82 20.21 11.01
CA CYS A 345 -5.10 19.83 12.23
C CYS A 345 -5.55 18.49 12.81
N ARG A 346 -6.73 17.99 12.43
CA ARG A 346 -7.18 16.63 12.78
C ARG A 346 -6.49 15.54 11.98
N LEU A 347 -6.23 15.77 10.69
CA LEU A 347 -5.68 14.75 9.78
C LEU A 347 -4.16 14.84 9.65
N ALA A 348 -3.63 16.05 9.48
CA ALA A 348 -2.23 16.28 9.12
C ALA A 348 -1.19 15.69 10.11
N PRO A 349 -1.36 15.77 11.45
CA PRO A 349 -0.32 15.29 12.38
C PRO A 349 -0.04 13.80 12.24
N LEU A 350 -1.07 12.97 12.20
CA LEU A 350 -0.90 11.52 12.07
C LEU A 350 -0.35 11.15 10.69
N GLN A 351 -0.85 11.79 9.63
CA GLN A 351 -0.33 11.58 8.27
C GLN A 351 1.17 11.89 8.19
N PHE A 352 1.61 13.01 8.79
CA PHE A 352 3.01 13.40 8.81
C PHE A 352 3.89 12.33 9.48
N VAL A 353 3.52 11.89 10.68
CA VAL A 353 4.28 10.88 11.44
C VAL A 353 4.35 9.55 10.68
N ILE A 354 3.24 9.13 10.06
CA ILE A 354 3.19 7.87 9.32
C ILE A 354 4.00 7.94 8.02
N VAL A 355 3.91 9.03 7.25
CA VAL A 355 4.73 9.22 6.04
C VAL A 355 6.22 9.25 6.41
N LEU A 356 6.59 9.95 7.49
CA LEU A 356 7.96 9.97 8.00
C LEU A 356 8.44 8.58 8.43
N LEU A 357 7.60 7.80 9.12
CA LEU A 357 7.89 6.40 9.45
C LEU A 357 8.13 5.58 8.17
N GLY A 358 7.31 5.78 7.13
CA GLY A 358 7.47 5.12 5.84
C GLY A 358 8.84 5.39 5.21
N VAL A 359 9.29 6.65 5.23
CA VAL A 359 10.63 7.04 4.76
C VAL A 359 11.72 6.31 5.54
N VAL A 360 11.65 6.32 6.88
CA VAL A 360 12.65 5.66 7.74
C VAL A 360 12.67 4.14 7.51
N VAL A 361 11.51 3.52 7.37
CA VAL A 361 11.38 2.09 7.11
C VAL A 361 11.99 1.72 5.76
N ILE A 362 11.71 2.48 4.70
CA ILE A 362 12.26 2.21 3.37
C ILE A 362 13.77 2.47 3.32
N GLU A 363 14.26 3.52 3.98
CA GLU A 363 15.70 3.78 4.10
C GLU A 363 16.43 2.63 4.83
N TYR A 364 15.84 2.09 5.89
CA TYR A 364 16.35 0.89 6.56
C TYR A 364 16.35 -0.32 5.63
N GLN A 365 15.22 -0.61 4.98
CA GLN A 365 15.07 -1.77 4.10
C GLN A 365 15.98 -1.70 2.86
N ARG A 366 16.28 -0.50 2.35
CA ARG A 366 17.25 -0.30 1.26
C ARG A 366 18.61 -0.90 1.59
N GLN A 367 19.04 -0.78 2.84
CA GLN A 367 20.33 -1.29 3.32
C GLN A 367 20.27 -2.79 3.68
N VAL A 368 19.23 -3.24 4.38
CA VAL A 368 19.21 -4.60 4.95
C VAL A 368 18.50 -5.65 4.11
N SER A 369 17.55 -5.25 3.26
CA SER A 369 16.74 -6.20 2.47
C SER A 369 17.58 -6.78 1.33
N VAL A 370 17.40 -8.07 1.06
CA VAL A 370 17.96 -8.71 -0.14
C VAL A 370 17.21 -8.30 -1.41
N MET A 371 15.95 -7.88 -1.26
CA MET A 371 15.12 -7.44 -2.37
C MET A 371 15.47 -6.00 -2.76
N GLN A 372 15.38 -5.67 -4.05
CA GLN A 372 15.49 -4.30 -4.52
C GLN A 372 14.28 -3.47 -4.06
N ILE A 373 14.55 -2.24 -3.61
CA ILE A 373 13.50 -1.23 -3.41
C ILE A 373 13.12 -0.66 -4.77
N THR A 374 11.90 -0.97 -5.21
CA THR A 374 11.35 -0.47 -6.49
C THR A 374 10.65 0.87 -6.33
N ASP A 375 10.01 1.08 -5.19
CA ASP A 375 9.26 2.31 -4.88
C ASP A 375 10.07 3.13 -3.86
N PRO A 376 11.01 3.99 -4.29
CA PRO A 376 11.95 4.68 -3.42
C PRO A 376 11.26 5.84 -2.68
N GLN A 377 10.44 5.53 -1.69
CA GLN A 377 9.67 6.53 -0.93
C GLN A 377 10.56 7.54 -0.23
N ASP A 378 11.74 7.12 0.22
CA ASP A 378 12.77 7.94 0.83
C ASP A 378 13.28 9.05 -0.12
N GLU A 379 13.39 8.76 -1.41
CA GLU A 379 13.76 9.73 -2.44
C GLU A 379 12.56 10.59 -2.86
N LEU A 380 11.42 9.96 -3.14
CA LEU A 380 10.20 10.64 -3.59
C LEU A 380 9.69 11.64 -2.54
N CYS A 381 9.73 11.28 -1.26
CA CYS A 381 9.32 12.17 -0.18
C CYS A 381 10.31 13.30 0.06
N ARG A 382 11.61 13.09 -0.15
CA ARG A 382 12.60 14.17 -0.06
C ARG A 382 12.32 15.29 -1.06
N LEU A 383 11.84 14.94 -2.26
CA LEU A 383 11.52 15.89 -3.32
C LEU A 383 10.10 16.46 -3.22
N ASN A 384 9.12 15.62 -2.86
CA ASN A 384 7.69 15.93 -3.05
C ASN A 384 6.85 15.93 -1.75
N ALA A 385 7.44 15.80 -0.56
CA ALA A 385 6.68 15.77 0.71
C ALA A 385 5.80 17.01 0.94
N VAL A 386 6.19 18.18 0.42
CA VAL A 386 5.40 19.41 0.55
C VAL A 386 3.99 19.26 -0.04
N ARG A 387 3.81 18.39 -1.04
CA ARG A 387 2.50 18.14 -1.66
C ARG A 387 1.51 17.49 -0.68
N ASN A 388 2.01 16.62 0.22
CA ASN A 388 1.22 16.03 1.30
C ASN A 388 0.83 17.07 2.37
N VAL A 389 1.71 18.05 2.64
CA VAL A 389 1.41 19.14 3.58
C VAL A 389 0.22 19.97 3.09
N PHE A 390 0.08 20.16 1.78
CA PHE A 390 -1.03 20.91 1.17
C PHE A 390 -2.24 20.05 0.75
N PHE A 391 -2.20 18.73 0.92
CA PHE A 391 -3.26 17.81 0.45
C PHE A 391 -3.55 17.91 -1.06
N ILE A 392 -2.50 18.11 -1.87
CA ILE A 392 -2.60 18.23 -3.35
C ILE A 392 -1.85 17.13 -4.10
N GLN A 393 -1.31 16.15 -3.39
CA GLN A 393 -0.49 15.08 -3.96
C GLN A 393 -1.20 14.25 -5.03
N ASN A 394 -2.53 14.13 -4.98
CA ASN A 394 -3.35 13.39 -5.94
C ASN A 394 -3.52 14.09 -7.30
N LEU A 395 -3.09 15.36 -7.43
CA LEU A 395 -3.12 16.10 -8.69
C LEU A 395 -1.88 15.83 -9.55
N PHE A 396 -1.02 14.92 -9.12
CA PHE A 396 0.21 14.55 -9.79
C PHE A 396 0.24 13.04 -10.06
N PRO A 397 1.02 12.59 -11.07
CA PRO A 397 1.12 11.17 -11.40
C PRO A 397 1.61 10.32 -10.22
N ILE A 398 1.10 9.09 -10.09
CA ILE A 398 1.39 8.18 -8.98
C ILE A 398 2.89 7.95 -8.76
N GLN A 399 3.67 7.93 -9.84
CA GLN A 399 5.09 7.58 -9.85
C GLN A 399 5.96 8.61 -9.13
N ILE A 400 5.47 9.85 -8.97
CA ILE A 400 6.18 10.92 -8.28
C ILE A 400 5.57 11.27 -6.92
N MET A 401 4.56 10.51 -6.46
CA MET A 401 3.90 10.77 -5.19
C MET A 401 4.75 10.32 -4.00
N CYS A 402 4.80 11.16 -2.96
CA CYS A 402 5.28 10.75 -1.65
C CYS A 402 4.17 9.95 -0.94
N GLY A 403 4.28 8.63 -0.92
CA GLY A 403 3.27 7.74 -0.36
C GLY A 403 2.02 7.63 -1.24
N SER A 404 2.02 6.69 -2.17
CA SER A 404 0.98 6.55 -3.20
C SER A 404 -0.44 6.48 -2.61
N TRP A 405 -0.66 5.71 -1.54
CA TRP A 405 -1.98 5.56 -0.89
C TRP A 405 -2.58 6.86 -0.34
N THR A 406 -1.77 7.89 -0.10
CA THR A 406 -2.25 9.16 0.46
C THR A 406 -3.11 9.97 -0.53
N TRP A 407 -3.19 9.56 -1.80
CA TRP A 407 -3.99 10.23 -2.83
C TRP A 407 -5.46 10.46 -2.39
N SER A 408 -6.04 9.49 -1.69
CA SER A 408 -7.45 9.57 -1.28
C SER A 408 -7.69 10.65 -0.22
N LEU A 409 -6.71 10.92 0.66
CA LEU A 409 -6.78 11.99 1.66
C LEU A 409 -6.76 13.36 0.98
N GLY A 410 -5.93 13.53 -0.05
CA GLY A 410 -5.88 14.76 -0.84
C GLY A 410 -7.23 15.04 -1.51
N CYS A 411 -7.77 14.01 -2.19
CA CYS A 411 -9.08 14.06 -2.80
C CYS A 411 -10.21 14.36 -1.79
N ASP A 412 -10.20 13.70 -0.62
CA ASP A 412 -11.17 13.88 0.44
C ASP A 412 -11.16 15.31 1.03
N MET A 413 -9.97 15.87 1.27
CA MET A 413 -9.83 17.26 1.74
C MET A 413 -10.40 18.24 0.71
N GLN A 414 -10.07 18.07 -0.57
CA GLN A 414 -10.55 18.92 -1.66
C GLN A 414 -12.08 18.87 -1.80
N LEU A 415 -12.66 17.66 -1.82
CA LEU A 415 -14.11 17.47 -1.92
C LEU A 415 -14.85 18.01 -0.70
N HIS A 416 -14.30 17.84 0.50
CA HIS A 416 -14.90 18.41 1.69
C HIS A 416 -14.91 19.93 1.68
N MET A 417 -13.83 20.56 1.24
CA MET A 417 -13.78 22.02 1.13
C MET A 417 -14.79 22.55 0.12
N MET A 418 -14.90 21.89 -1.04
CA MET A 418 -15.94 22.20 -2.01
C MET A 418 -17.35 22.04 -1.41
N ALA A 419 -17.60 20.94 -0.69
CA ALA A 419 -18.89 20.68 -0.06
C ALA A 419 -19.24 21.70 1.02
N MET A 420 -18.28 22.08 1.87
CA MET A 420 -18.47 23.11 2.89
C MET A 420 -18.79 24.48 2.26
N LEU A 421 -18.14 24.83 1.15
CA LEU A 421 -18.44 26.06 0.41
C LEU A 421 -19.89 26.04 -0.11
N LEU A 422 -20.32 24.94 -0.73
CA LEU A 422 -21.70 24.76 -1.19
C LEU A 422 -22.71 24.83 -0.02
N LEU A 423 -22.39 24.24 1.13
CA LEU A 423 -23.23 24.28 2.33
C LEU A 423 -23.35 25.68 2.94
N PHE A 424 -22.25 26.44 2.96
CA PHE A 424 -22.29 27.86 3.36
C PHE A 424 -23.16 28.70 2.42
N MET A 425 -23.09 28.44 1.11
CA MET A 425 -23.99 29.10 0.16
C MET A 425 -25.44 28.62 0.30
N HIS A 426 -25.67 27.36 0.69
CA HIS A 426 -27.00 26.79 0.87
C HIS A 426 -27.79 27.50 1.98
N THR A 427 -27.13 28.01 3.04
CA THR A 427 -27.82 28.74 4.11
C THR A 427 -28.46 30.05 3.63
N LYS A 428 -27.88 30.70 2.60
CA LYS A 428 -28.40 31.95 2.02
C LYS A 428 -29.25 31.72 0.77
N HIS A 429 -28.86 30.77 -0.08
CA HIS A 429 -29.48 30.52 -1.38
C HIS A 429 -29.79 29.03 -1.60
N PRO A 430 -30.73 28.45 -0.82
CA PRO A 430 -30.97 27.01 -0.80
C PRO A 430 -31.49 26.45 -2.14
N ASN A 431 -32.30 27.22 -2.89
CA ASN A 431 -32.84 26.76 -4.17
C ASN A 431 -31.76 26.68 -5.25
N MET A 432 -30.91 27.71 -5.33
CA MET A 432 -29.79 27.77 -6.26
C MET A 432 -28.81 26.62 -6.00
N VAL A 433 -28.40 26.41 -4.74
CA VAL A 433 -27.45 25.35 -4.41
C VAL A 433 -28.03 23.96 -4.66
N ARG A 434 -29.32 23.73 -4.38
CA ARG A 434 -29.98 22.45 -4.74
C ARG A 434 -29.95 22.19 -6.24
N TRP A 435 -30.13 23.23 -7.07
CA TRP A 435 -30.02 23.10 -8.52
C TRP A 435 -28.58 22.82 -8.96
N ILE A 436 -27.60 23.52 -8.40
CA ILE A 436 -26.16 23.28 -8.64
C ILE A 436 -25.78 21.84 -8.29
N ILE A 437 -26.22 21.31 -7.13
CA ILE A 437 -25.89 19.93 -6.72
C ILE A 437 -26.48 18.90 -7.70
N ARG A 438 -27.73 19.08 -8.14
CA ARG A 438 -28.35 18.20 -9.15
C ARG A 438 -27.59 18.24 -10.47
N LEU A 439 -27.19 19.44 -10.90
CA LEU A 439 -26.39 19.64 -12.10
C LEU A 439 -25.02 18.96 -11.96
N LEU A 440 -24.31 19.15 -10.84
CA LEU A 440 -23.03 18.51 -10.57
C LEU A 440 -23.13 16.98 -10.52
N LEU A 441 -24.23 16.43 -10.00
CA LEU A 441 -24.45 14.98 -9.97
C LEU A 441 -24.58 14.41 -11.41
N VAL A 442 -25.42 15.03 -12.24
CA VAL A 442 -25.63 14.62 -13.63
C VAL A 442 -24.37 14.82 -14.45
N ILE A 443 -23.71 15.98 -14.31
CA ILE A 443 -22.43 16.26 -14.97
C ILE A 443 -21.39 15.23 -14.53
N SER A 444 -21.21 14.98 -13.24
CA SER A 444 -20.19 14.02 -12.77
C SER A 444 -20.42 12.62 -13.34
N ALA A 445 -21.67 12.14 -13.45
CA ALA A 445 -21.96 10.84 -14.04
C ALA A 445 -21.70 10.79 -15.57
N LEU A 446 -22.15 11.79 -16.32
CA LEU A 446 -22.00 11.83 -17.79
C LEU A 446 -20.56 12.19 -18.20
N PHE A 447 -20.00 13.22 -17.57
CA PHE A 447 -18.65 13.71 -17.81
C PHE A 447 -17.60 12.67 -17.48
N SER A 448 -17.79 11.82 -16.46
CA SER A 448 -16.79 10.78 -16.13
C SER A 448 -16.50 9.85 -17.31
N ASN A 449 -17.52 9.43 -18.07
CA ASN A 449 -17.33 8.59 -19.25
C ASN A 449 -16.54 9.33 -20.35
N ILE A 450 -16.96 10.55 -20.69
CA ILE A 450 -16.33 11.38 -21.72
C ILE A 450 -14.90 11.73 -21.32
N PHE A 451 -14.69 12.10 -20.06
CA PHE A 451 -13.39 12.47 -19.50
C PHE A 451 -12.41 11.32 -19.54
N MET A 452 -12.82 10.10 -19.17
CA MET A 452 -11.97 8.93 -19.28
C MET A 452 -11.68 8.56 -20.75
N GLU A 453 -12.67 8.69 -21.64
CA GLU A 453 -12.48 8.41 -23.07
C GLU A 453 -11.51 9.40 -23.73
N VAL A 454 -11.66 10.71 -23.49
CA VAL A 454 -10.81 11.78 -24.06
C VAL A 454 -9.36 11.68 -23.57
N ASN A 455 -9.15 11.25 -22.33
CA ASN A 455 -7.81 11.05 -21.78
C ASN A 455 -7.23 9.66 -22.10
N GLY A 456 -7.86 8.89 -22.99
CA GLY A 456 -7.31 7.64 -23.50
C GLY A 456 -7.22 6.52 -22.46
N VAL A 457 -8.13 6.46 -21.48
CA VAL A 457 -8.18 5.35 -20.50
C VAL A 457 -8.41 4.04 -21.26
N GLY A 458 -7.51 3.08 -21.05
CA GLY A 458 -7.49 1.83 -21.80
C GLY A 458 -8.35 0.71 -21.23
N ALA A 459 -8.49 -0.35 -22.03
CA ALA A 459 -9.41 -1.46 -21.75
C ALA A 459 -8.76 -2.60 -20.96
N ASN A 460 -7.44 -2.71 -21.04
CA ASN A 460 -6.65 -3.69 -20.29
C ASN A 460 -6.04 -3.07 -19.03
N PHE A 461 -5.53 -3.93 -18.14
CA PHE A 461 -4.98 -3.49 -16.85
C PHE A 461 -3.77 -2.55 -17.00
N GLU A 462 -2.93 -2.80 -18.00
CA GLU A 462 -1.69 -2.07 -18.23
C GLU A 462 -1.93 -0.61 -18.66
N GLU A 463 -2.79 -0.41 -19.66
CA GLU A 463 -3.20 0.93 -20.08
C GLU A 463 -3.98 1.65 -18.97
N MET A 464 -4.84 0.94 -18.24
CA MET A 464 -5.58 1.52 -17.10
C MET A 464 -4.63 1.95 -15.98
N TYR A 465 -3.56 1.20 -15.72
CA TYR A 465 -2.54 1.56 -14.74
C TYR A 465 -1.82 2.85 -15.13
N HIS A 466 -1.39 2.99 -16.38
CA HIS A 466 -0.71 4.20 -16.86
C HIS A 466 -1.63 5.43 -16.87
N THR A 467 -2.93 5.22 -17.03
CA THR A 467 -3.96 6.29 -17.02
C THR A 467 -4.74 6.38 -15.71
N ASN A 468 -4.17 5.86 -14.61
CA ASN A 468 -4.85 5.77 -13.31
C ASN A 468 -5.18 7.14 -12.69
N GLU A 469 -4.47 8.19 -13.07
CA GLU A 469 -4.71 9.55 -12.60
C GLU A 469 -6.09 10.03 -13.04
N TRP A 470 -6.49 9.68 -14.27
CA TRP A 470 -7.77 10.03 -14.86
C TRP A 470 -8.88 9.12 -14.39
N SER A 471 -8.66 7.81 -14.35
CA SER A 471 -9.71 6.83 -14.03
C SER A 471 -9.90 6.63 -12.52
N TYR A 472 -8.86 6.75 -11.71
CA TYR A 472 -8.87 6.34 -10.30
C TYR A 472 -8.62 7.50 -9.32
N MET A 473 -7.61 8.36 -9.52
CA MET A 473 -7.22 9.37 -8.51
C MET A 473 -7.92 10.73 -8.64
N SER A 474 -8.53 11.02 -9.79
CA SER A 474 -9.17 12.30 -10.07
C SER A 474 -10.35 12.61 -9.12
N PRO A 475 -10.33 13.77 -8.43
CA PRO A 475 -11.45 14.23 -7.60
C PRO A 475 -12.76 14.40 -8.37
N LEU A 476 -12.68 14.73 -9.66
CA LEU A 476 -13.87 14.98 -10.50
C LEU A 476 -14.74 13.73 -10.65
N ILE A 477 -14.11 12.57 -10.77
CA ILE A 477 -14.83 11.29 -10.85
C ILE A 477 -15.31 10.85 -9.47
N ARG A 478 -14.51 11.08 -8.41
CA ARG A 478 -14.86 10.72 -7.02
C ARG A 478 -15.95 11.61 -6.42
N MET A 479 -16.15 12.80 -6.98
CA MET A 479 -17.21 13.72 -6.57
C MET A 479 -18.60 13.07 -6.60
N LEU A 480 -18.84 12.14 -7.54
CA LEU A 480 -20.09 11.38 -7.66
C LEU A 480 -20.50 10.69 -6.36
N ALA A 481 -19.60 9.87 -5.80
CA ALA A 481 -19.85 9.13 -4.55
C ALA A 481 -20.06 10.08 -3.36
N TYR A 482 -19.29 11.17 -3.32
CA TYR A 482 -19.39 12.19 -2.29
C TYR A 482 -20.74 12.91 -2.30
N ILE A 483 -21.23 13.31 -3.49
CA ILE A 483 -22.55 13.94 -3.65
C ILE A 483 -23.68 12.96 -3.31
N ILE A 484 -23.57 11.69 -3.71
CA ILE A 484 -24.57 10.66 -3.36
C ILE A 484 -24.68 10.53 -1.84
N GLY A 485 -23.56 10.37 -1.13
CA GLY A 485 -23.55 10.28 0.33
C GLY A 485 -24.15 11.53 1.00
N GLY A 486 -23.75 12.73 0.54
CA GLY A 486 -24.30 13.98 1.05
C GLY A 486 -25.80 14.16 0.78
N SER A 487 -26.27 13.72 -0.39
CA SER A 487 -27.70 13.75 -0.74
C SER A 487 -28.51 12.86 0.20
N TYR A 488 -28.04 11.64 0.48
CA TYR A 488 -28.70 10.75 1.43
C TYR A 488 -28.79 11.36 2.84
N ALA A 489 -27.72 11.98 3.32
CA ALA A 489 -27.74 12.70 4.60
C ALA A 489 -28.77 13.84 4.62
N PHE A 490 -28.85 14.64 3.54
CA PHE A 490 -29.81 15.73 3.41
C PHE A 490 -31.26 15.24 3.50
N PHE A 491 -31.60 14.18 2.74
CA PHE A 491 -32.96 13.62 2.72
C PHE A 491 -33.34 12.99 4.07
N GLN A 492 -32.38 12.34 4.74
CA GLN A 492 -32.59 11.80 6.09
C GLN A 492 -32.94 12.91 7.09
N VAL A 493 -32.21 14.02 7.11
CA VAL A 493 -32.50 15.12 8.05
C VAL A 493 -33.85 15.78 7.75
N LYS A 494 -34.24 15.87 6.48
CA LYS A 494 -35.55 16.41 6.10
C LYS A 494 -36.74 15.47 6.31
N GLY A 495 -36.51 14.19 6.64
CA GLY A 495 -37.57 13.21 6.81
C GLY A 495 -38.34 12.88 5.51
N THR A 496 -37.75 13.17 4.35
CA THR A 496 -38.32 12.82 3.03
C THR A 496 -37.86 11.42 2.59
N GLY A 497 -38.61 10.76 1.70
CA GLY A 497 -38.24 9.43 1.15
C GLY A 497 -36.82 9.39 0.56
N THR A 498 -36.23 8.21 0.39
CA THR A 498 -34.82 8.13 -0.03
C THR A 498 -34.62 8.64 -1.47
N PRO A 499 -33.43 9.17 -1.82
CA PRO A 499 -33.13 9.54 -3.20
C PRO A 499 -33.35 8.38 -4.19
N PHE A 500 -33.09 7.15 -3.76
CA PHE A 500 -33.33 5.95 -4.58
C PHE A 500 -34.81 5.74 -4.87
N ASP A 501 -35.70 5.91 -3.88
CA ASP A 501 -37.14 5.77 -4.10
C ASP A 501 -37.69 6.85 -5.04
N LEU A 502 -37.09 8.04 -5.04
CA LEU A 502 -37.44 9.11 -5.97
C LEU A 502 -37.01 8.82 -7.41
N VAL A 503 -35.83 8.24 -7.60
CA VAL A 503 -35.28 7.90 -8.93
C VAL A 503 -35.89 6.61 -9.48
N MET A 504 -36.22 5.66 -8.61
CA MET A 504 -36.71 4.32 -8.95
C MET A 504 -38.11 4.06 -8.34
N PRO A 505 -39.13 4.84 -8.73
CA PRO A 505 -40.43 4.87 -8.04
C PRO A 505 -41.29 3.63 -8.29
N ASN A 506 -41.14 2.97 -9.45
CA ASN A 506 -41.98 1.84 -9.83
C ASN A 506 -41.17 0.54 -10.07
N TRP A 507 -41.86 -0.60 -9.99
CA TRP A 507 -41.26 -1.93 -10.14
C TRP A 507 -40.66 -2.16 -11.54
N TRP A 508 -41.27 -1.60 -12.59
CA TRP A 508 -40.81 -1.76 -13.98
C TRP A 508 -39.45 -1.11 -14.23
N ILE A 509 -39.23 0.10 -13.72
CA ILE A 509 -37.92 0.78 -13.82
C ILE A 509 -36.87 -0.01 -13.05
N ARG A 510 -37.22 -0.59 -11.88
CA ARG A 510 -36.31 -1.46 -11.11
C ARG A 510 -35.91 -2.71 -11.89
N MET A 511 -36.87 -3.40 -12.50
CA MET A 511 -36.58 -4.56 -13.34
C MET A 511 -35.77 -4.21 -14.58
N GLY A 512 -36.10 -3.10 -15.25
CA GLY A 512 -35.34 -2.58 -16.38
C GLY A 512 -33.88 -2.28 -15.99
N ALA A 513 -33.65 -1.65 -14.84
CA ALA A 513 -32.31 -1.39 -14.33
C ALA A 513 -31.56 -2.69 -13.99
N ILE A 514 -32.20 -3.66 -13.33
CA ILE A 514 -31.59 -4.97 -13.04
C ILE A 514 -31.21 -5.68 -14.34
N ALA A 515 -32.09 -5.69 -15.35
CA ALA A 515 -31.81 -6.29 -16.65
C ALA A 515 -30.66 -5.57 -17.37
N CYS A 516 -30.62 -4.23 -17.34
CA CYS A 516 -29.56 -3.42 -17.93
C CYS A 516 -28.20 -3.67 -17.24
N ILE A 517 -28.17 -3.71 -15.90
CA ILE A 517 -26.97 -4.02 -15.12
C ILE A 517 -26.52 -5.46 -15.38
N GLY A 518 -27.45 -6.41 -15.40
CA GLY A 518 -27.14 -7.81 -15.73
C GLY A 518 -26.56 -7.97 -17.13
N TRP A 519 -27.08 -7.23 -18.11
CA TRP A 519 -26.53 -7.17 -19.46
C TRP A 519 -25.11 -6.57 -19.47
N LEU A 520 -24.88 -5.43 -18.79
CA LEU A 520 -23.56 -4.81 -18.66
C LEU A 520 -22.54 -5.75 -17.99
N VAL A 521 -22.92 -6.37 -16.87
CA VAL A 521 -22.08 -7.36 -16.17
C VAL A 521 -21.74 -8.50 -17.11
N ARG A 522 -22.73 -9.06 -17.81
CA ARG A 522 -22.50 -10.14 -18.78
C ARG A 522 -21.47 -9.74 -19.83
N GLN A 523 -21.60 -8.56 -20.44
CA GLN A 523 -20.66 -8.04 -21.44
C GLN A 523 -19.22 -7.93 -20.90
N VAL A 524 -19.07 -7.49 -19.65
CA VAL A 524 -17.77 -7.31 -19.00
C VAL A 524 -17.13 -8.62 -18.56
N THR A 525 -17.95 -9.62 -18.23
CA THR A 525 -17.47 -10.95 -17.78
C THR A 525 -17.19 -11.93 -18.93
N MET A 526 -17.42 -11.55 -20.18
CA MET A 526 -17.09 -12.41 -21.33
C MET A 526 -15.57 -12.59 -21.47
N ASP A 527 -15.13 -13.71 -22.05
CA ASP A 527 -13.71 -14.04 -22.21
C ASP A 527 -12.98 -13.08 -23.17
N GLN A 528 -13.71 -12.44 -24.08
CA GLN A 528 -13.18 -11.40 -24.96
C GLN A 528 -13.24 -10.03 -24.28
N LEU A 529 -12.16 -9.25 -24.42
CA LEU A 529 -12.10 -7.88 -23.91
C LEU A 529 -13.24 -7.05 -24.55
N PRO A 530 -14.19 -6.53 -23.75
CA PRO A 530 -15.28 -5.74 -24.28
C PRO A 530 -14.77 -4.40 -24.83
N PRO A 531 -15.50 -3.75 -25.74
CA PRO A 531 -15.23 -2.39 -26.17
C PRO A 531 -15.02 -1.44 -24.97
N ILE A 532 -14.04 -0.54 -25.09
CA ILE A 532 -13.69 0.39 -23.99
C ILE A 532 -14.89 1.15 -23.43
N ARG A 533 -15.81 1.60 -24.29
CA ARG A 533 -17.02 2.32 -23.90
C ARG A 533 -17.91 1.52 -22.94
N ILE A 534 -17.95 0.19 -23.08
CA ILE A 534 -18.71 -0.69 -22.19
C ILE A 534 -18.02 -0.76 -20.82
N ILE A 535 -16.69 -0.86 -20.78
CA ILE A 535 -15.92 -0.88 -19.53
C ILE A 535 -16.10 0.44 -18.77
N LEU A 536 -15.94 1.57 -19.45
CA LEU A 536 -16.10 2.89 -18.84
C LEU A 536 -17.51 3.08 -18.29
N CYS A 537 -18.53 2.70 -19.07
CA CYS A 537 -19.93 2.74 -18.64
C CYS A 537 -20.15 1.85 -17.41
N PHE A 538 -19.65 0.62 -17.44
CA PHE A 538 -19.71 -0.32 -16.32
C PHE A 538 -19.05 0.25 -15.06
N MET A 539 -17.87 0.87 -15.17
CA MET A 539 -17.18 1.48 -14.03
C MET A 539 -18.01 2.60 -13.40
N VAL A 540 -18.62 3.47 -14.20
CA VAL A 540 -19.47 4.56 -13.69
C VAL A 540 -20.74 4.01 -13.04
N VAL A 541 -21.40 3.04 -13.68
CA VAL A 541 -22.59 2.38 -13.12
C VAL A 541 -22.25 1.69 -11.81
N LEU A 542 -21.13 0.95 -11.74
CA LEU A 542 -20.68 0.28 -10.54
C LEU A 542 -20.43 1.27 -9.39
N ARG A 543 -19.84 2.45 -9.66
CA ARG A 543 -19.68 3.49 -8.64
C ARG A 543 -21.00 4.02 -8.11
N ILE A 544 -21.97 4.26 -9.00
CA ILE A 544 -23.33 4.69 -8.60
C ILE A 544 -23.96 3.62 -7.72
N LEU A 545 -23.86 2.35 -8.11
CA LEU A 545 -24.44 1.22 -7.37
C LEU A 545 -23.80 1.08 -5.99
N VAL A 546 -22.48 1.01 -5.90
CA VAL A 546 -21.75 0.89 -4.63
C VAL A 546 -22.04 2.09 -3.72
N SER A 547 -22.04 3.31 -4.29
CA SER A 547 -22.28 4.52 -3.51
C SER A 547 -23.70 4.60 -2.96
N THR A 548 -24.68 4.22 -3.78
CA THR A 548 -26.09 4.19 -3.41
C THR A 548 -26.37 3.09 -2.40
N ALA A 549 -25.80 1.89 -2.60
CA ALA A 549 -25.94 0.77 -1.68
C ALA A 549 -25.35 1.09 -0.30
N ALA A 550 -24.15 1.66 -0.25
CA ALA A 550 -23.53 2.10 1.00
C ALA A 550 -24.35 3.20 1.70
N SER A 551 -24.84 4.19 0.95
CA SER A 551 -25.66 5.27 1.51
C SER A 551 -27.01 4.77 2.04
N HIS A 552 -27.65 3.84 1.32
CA HIS A 552 -28.90 3.21 1.74
C HIS A 552 -28.70 2.37 2.99
N LEU A 553 -27.61 1.59 3.06
CA LEU A 553 -27.24 0.81 4.23
C LEU A 553 -27.05 1.69 5.48
N ILE A 554 -26.43 2.86 5.33
CA ILE A 554 -26.28 3.83 6.42
C ILE A 554 -27.65 4.29 6.93
N ILE A 555 -28.59 4.65 6.05
CA ILE A 555 -29.94 5.06 6.45
C ILE A 555 -30.69 3.91 7.14
N CYS A 556 -30.69 2.70 6.54
CA CYS A 556 -31.31 1.53 7.14
C CYS A 556 -30.82 1.31 8.57
N GLY A 557 -29.50 1.34 8.78
CA GLY A 557 -28.93 1.15 10.11
C GLY A 557 -29.15 2.28 11.11
N THR A 558 -29.69 3.43 10.69
CA THR A 558 -30.06 4.53 11.60
C THR A 558 -31.49 4.44 12.12
N LYS A 559 -32.33 3.58 11.52
CA LYS A 559 -33.69 3.35 12.00
C LYS A 559 -33.66 2.59 13.33
N SER A 560 -34.61 2.92 14.22
CA SER A 560 -34.74 2.28 15.53
C SER A 560 -35.22 0.83 15.43
N ASP A 561 -35.98 0.51 14.38
CA ASP A 561 -36.42 -0.84 14.06
C ASP A 561 -35.94 -1.24 12.65
N ASN A 562 -35.26 -2.39 12.58
CA ASN A 562 -34.73 -2.99 11.36
C ASN A 562 -35.54 -4.22 10.93
N SER A 563 -36.67 -4.51 11.58
CA SER A 563 -37.57 -5.64 11.30
C SER A 563 -38.09 -5.66 9.86
N ASP A 564 -38.29 -4.48 9.26
CA ASP A 564 -38.73 -4.31 7.86
C ASP A 564 -37.59 -4.51 6.83
N THR A 565 -36.35 -4.70 7.28
CA THR A 565 -35.19 -4.81 6.40
C THR A 565 -34.95 -6.27 5.98
N TYR A 566 -34.62 -6.48 4.70
CA TYR A 566 -34.28 -7.78 4.12
C TYR A 566 -33.15 -8.49 4.90
N ALA A 567 -33.24 -9.82 5.07
CA ALA A 567 -32.42 -10.58 6.00
C ALA A 567 -30.89 -10.42 5.82
N PRO A 568 -30.31 -10.47 4.60
CA PRO A 568 -28.88 -10.21 4.38
C PRO A 568 -28.43 -8.82 4.84
N THR A 569 -29.22 -7.77 4.56
CA THR A 569 -28.92 -6.41 5.00
C THR A 569 -28.98 -6.31 6.53
N ARG A 570 -29.92 -7.02 7.16
CA ARG A 570 -30.01 -7.11 8.63
C ARG A 570 -28.79 -7.79 9.25
N TRP A 571 -28.32 -8.89 8.68
CA TRP A 571 -27.10 -9.57 9.15
C TRP A 571 -25.86 -8.69 8.97
N LEU A 572 -25.74 -8.03 7.83
CA LEU A 572 -24.65 -7.07 7.60
C LEU A 572 -24.68 -5.94 8.63
N LEU A 573 -25.85 -5.33 8.88
CA LEU A 573 -26.00 -4.30 9.91
C LEU A 573 -25.64 -4.80 11.31
N ALA A 574 -26.03 -6.03 11.67
CA ALA A 574 -25.65 -6.63 12.95
C ALA A 574 -24.13 -6.73 13.13
N ILE A 575 -23.41 -7.10 12.07
CA ILE A 575 -21.94 -7.13 12.07
C ILE A 575 -21.35 -5.72 12.18
N LEU A 576 -21.80 -4.79 11.33
CA LEU A 576 -21.29 -3.41 11.29
C LEU A 576 -21.55 -2.66 12.60
N GLN A 577 -22.69 -2.94 13.24
CA GLN A 577 -23.07 -2.32 14.50
C GLN A 577 -22.56 -3.06 15.73
N SER A 578 -21.88 -4.20 15.59
CA SER A 578 -21.35 -4.96 16.73
C SER A 578 -20.39 -4.13 17.60
N GLU A 579 -20.38 -4.37 18.90
CA GLU A 579 -19.52 -3.64 19.86
C GLU A 579 -18.03 -3.76 19.53
N GLN A 580 -17.59 -4.92 19.04
CA GLN A 580 -16.20 -5.14 18.62
C GLN A 580 -15.84 -4.23 17.45
N VAL A 581 -16.68 -4.16 16.42
CA VAL A 581 -16.46 -3.28 15.27
C VAL A 581 -16.49 -1.81 15.68
N GLN A 582 -17.38 -1.41 16.59
CA GLN A 582 -17.40 -0.05 17.12
C GLN A 582 -16.10 0.32 17.86
N ARG A 583 -15.52 -0.60 18.63
CA ARG A 583 -14.22 -0.38 19.28
C ARG A 583 -13.09 -0.22 18.26
N ILE A 584 -13.05 -1.09 17.25
CA ILE A 584 -12.04 -1.03 16.18
C ILE A 584 -12.16 0.27 15.38
N SER A 585 -13.38 0.78 15.21
CA SER A 585 -13.66 1.96 14.36
C SER A 585 -12.85 3.20 14.74
N LYS A 586 -12.48 3.33 16.02
CA LYS A 586 -11.68 4.44 16.54
C LYS A 586 -10.24 4.47 16.06
N PHE A 587 -9.72 3.34 15.60
CA PHE A 587 -8.35 3.19 15.12
C PHE A 587 -8.27 3.19 13.59
N THR A 588 -9.41 3.32 12.89
CA THR A 588 -9.50 3.10 11.44
C THR A 588 -8.62 4.06 10.63
N TYR A 589 -8.47 5.31 11.08
CA TYR A 589 -7.65 6.29 10.37
C TYR A 589 -6.17 5.89 10.39
N ALA A 590 -5.66 5.49 11.56
CA ALA A 590 -4.32 4.94 11.70
C ALA A 590 -4.13 3.63 10.90
N ILE A 591 -5.11 2.71 10.93
CA ILE A 591 -5.07 1.46 10.12
C ILE A 591 -4.96 1.77 8.63
N TYR A 592 -5.76 2.70 8.13
CA TYR A 592 -5.76 3.12 6.74
C TYR A 592 -4.39 3.62 6.28
N LEU A 593 -3.73 4.44 7.11
CA LEU A 593 -2.45 5.05 6.77
C LEU A 593 -1.26 4.10 6.95
N LEU A 594 -1.28 3.23 7.97
CA LEU A 594 -0.17 2.33 8.29
C LEU A 594 -0.07 1.14 7.33
N ASN A 595 -1.19 0.73 6.73
CA ASN A 595 -1.22 -0.56 6.03
C ASN A 595 -0.13 -0.74 4.96
N PRO A 596 0.24 0.26 4.13
CA PRO A 596 1.25 0.03 3.10
C PRO A 596 2.63 -0.15 3.70
N ILE A 597 2.93 0.59 4.76
CA ILE A 597 4.23 0.55 5.44
C ILE A 597 4.42 -0.81 6.10
N VAL A 598 3.39 -1.31 6.80
CA VAL A 598 3.44 -2.64 7.42
C VAL A 598 3.61 -3.72 6.36
N ILE A 599 2.84 -3.66 5.27
CA ILE A 599 2.90 -4.66 4.19
C ILE A 599 4.28 -4.66 3.51
N MET A 600 4.78 -3.49 3.11
CA MET A 600 6.12 -3.36 2.51
C MET A 600 7.22 -3.79 3.47
N TYR A 601 7.12 -3.45 4.76
CA TYR A 601 8.06 -3.91 5.78
C TYR A 601 8.10 -5.44 5.87
N VAL A 602 6.94 -6.10 5.91
CA VAL A 602 6.85 -7.56 5.95
C VAL A 602 7.49 -8.17 4.71
N TYR A 603 7.17 -7.67 3.51
CA TYR A 603 7.73 -8.21 2.26
C TYR A 603 9.25 -8.04 2.14
N HIS A 604 9.77 -6.86 2.47
CA HIS A 604 11.21 -6.61 2.41
C HIS A 604 12.00 -7.29 3.53
N SER A 605 11.33 -7.78 4.58
CA SER A 605 11.97 -8.54 5.66
C SER A 605 12.23 -10.01 5.30
N PHE A 606 11.63 -10.54 4.22
CA PHE A 606 11.92 -11.90 3.78
C PHE A 606 13.33 -12.03 3.19
N SER A 607 14.04 -13.09 3.58
CA SER A 607 15.36 -13.42 3.05
C SER A 607 15.32 -14.27 1.78
N ASN A 608 14.16 -14.86 1.49
CA ASN A 608 13.90 -15.73 0.34
C ASN A 608 12.62 -15.25 -0.34
N GLU A 609 12.40 -15.72 -1.56
CA GLU A 609 11.15 -15.47 -2.24
C GLU A 609 9.98 -16.20 -1.56
N VAL A 610 8.82 -15.54 -1.56
CA VAL A 610 7.57 -16.09 -1.06
C VAL A 610 6.65 -16.31 -2.24
N TYR A 611 6.29 -17.55 -2.53
CA TYR A 611 5.39 -17.86 -3.64
C TYR A 611 3.99 -17.24 -3.46
N PRO A 612 3.32 -16.81 -4.55
CA PRO A 612 2.03 -16.14 -4.50
C PRO A 612 0.81 -17.06 -4.31
N ASP A 613 0.96 -18.23 -3.70
CA ASP A 613 -0.15 -19.16 -3.41
C ASP A 613 -1.32 -18.45 -2.71
N ASN A 614 -2.56 -18.83 -3.06
CA ASN A 614 -3.76 -18.22 -2.50
C ASN A 614 -3.80 -18.31 -0.96
N THR A 615 -3.41 -19.47 -0.41
CA THR A 615 -3.31 -19.68 1.05
C THR A 615 -2.30 -18.72 1.67
N MET A 616 -1.14 -18.51 1.03
CA MET A 616 -0.13 -17.58 1.52
C MET A 616 -0.63 -16.13 1.47
N MET A 617 -1.35 -15.74 0.42
CA MET A 617 -1.92 -14.39 0.31
C MET A 617 -2.97 -14.13 1.40
N ILE A 618 -3.82 -15.12 1.71
CA ILE A 618 -4.81 -15.03 2.79
C ILE A 618 -4.11 -14.92 4.15
N MET A 619 -3.11 -15.76 4.42
CA MET A 619 -2.35 -15.71 5.68
C MET A 619 -1.64 -14.37 5.85
N LEU A 620 -1.04 -13.82 4.79
CA LEU A 620 -0.40 -12.51 4.81
C LEU A 620 -1.42 -11.38 5.03
N ALA A 621 -2.61 -11.45 4.41
CA ALA A 621 -3.68 -10.48 4.63
C ALA A 621 -4.14 -10.47 6.10
N ILE A 622 -4.35 -11.63 6.71
CA ILE A 622 -4.72 -11.75 8.13
C ILE A 622 -3.59 -11.24 9.02
N SER A 623 -2.36 -11.67 8.77
CA SER A 623 -1.19 -11.29 9.58
C SER A 623 -0.94 -9.78 9.52
N CYS A 624 -0.94 -9.19 8.32
CA CYS A 624 -0.80 -7.75 8.14
C CYS A 624 -1.96 -6.99 8.79
N SER A 625 -3.18 -7.51 8.72
CA SER A 625 -4.35 -6.92 9.39
C SER A 625 -4.17 -6.83 10.91
N VAL A 626 -3.69 -7.91 11.55
CA VAL A 626 -3.42 -7.93 12.99
C VAL A 626 -2.31 -6.96 13.37
N VAL A 627 -1.18 -6.98 12.64
CA VAL A 627 -0.05 -6.08 12.91
C VAL A 627 -0.43 -4.62 12.71
N CYS A 628 -1.20 -4.30 11.66
CA CYS A 628 -1.73 -2.97 11.42
C CYS A 628 -2.65 -2.52 12.55
N TYR A 629 -3.56 -3.38 13.02
CA TYR A 629 -4.47 -3.06 14.11
C TYR A 629 -3.72 -2.75 15.42
N LEU A 630 -2.76 -3.59 15.80
CA LEU A 630 -1.95 -3.38 17.01
C LEU A 630 -1.11 -2.10 16.92
N SER A 631 -0.48 -1.86 15.77
CA SER A 631 0.31 -0.65 15.54
C SER A 631 -0.56 0.61 15.50
N ALA A 632 -1.78 0.51 14.97
CA ALA A 632 -2.74 1.61 14.91
C ALA A 632 -3.20 2.03 16.31
N ILE A 633 -3.35 1.12 17.27
CA ILE A 633 -3.67 1.46 18.66
C ILE A 633 -2.59 2.37 19.24
N VAL A 634 -1.30 2.00 19.06
CA VAL A 634 -0.16 2.78 19.55
C VAL A 634 -0.15 4.17 18.91
N MET A 635 -0.27 4.25 17.58
CA MET A 635 -0.28 5.52 16.86
C MET A 635 -1.47 6.42 17.23
N THR A 636 -2.63 5.82 17.46
CA THR A 636 -3.84 6.58 17.83
C THR A 636 -3.72 7.20 19.21
N VAL A 637 -3.21 6.43 20.20
CA VAL A 637 -3.09 6.90 21.58
C VAL A 637 -1.96 7.92 21.75
N LEU A 638 -0.85 7.77 21.03
CA LEU A 638 0.32 8.64 21.15
C LEU A 638 0.28 9.87 20.23
N PHE A 639 -0.39 9.79 19.07
CA PHE A 639 -0.41 10.87 18.09
C PHE A 639 -1.83 11.35 17.75
N GLU A 640 -2.74 10.47 17.33
CA GLU A 640 -4.06 10.95 16.87
C GLU A 640 -4.87 11.67 17.96
N ILE A 641 -5.11 11.02 19.10
CA ILE A 641 -5.92 11.55 20.19
C ILE A 641 -5.28 12.80 20.82
N PRO A 642 -3.99 12.81 21.20
CA PRO A 642 -3.36 13.98 21.82
C PRO A 642 -3.41 15.21 20.93
N PHE A 643 -3.06 15.08 19.65
CA PHE A 643 -3.02 16.20 18.72
C PHE A 643 -4.43 16.71 18.37
N ASN A 644 -5.44 15.83 18.30
CA ASN A 644 -6.84 16.23 18.17
C ASN A 644 -7.32 17.04 19.39
N ARG A 645 -6.97 16.61 20.60
CA ARG A 645 -7.27 17.34 21.84
C ARG A 645 -6.54 18.69 21.88
N LEU A 646 -5.26 18.72 21.51
CA LEU A 646 -4.45 19.93 21.46
C LEU A 646 -5.08 20.97 20.52
N THR A 647 -5.47 20.54 19.33
CA THR A 647 -6.18 21.37 18.33
C THR A 647 -7.45 21.99 18.92
N SER A 648 -8.25 21.17 19.60
CA SER A 648 -9.48 21.63 20.25
C SER A 648 -9.21 22.70 21.32
N VAL A 649 -8.15 22.55 22.10
CA VAL A 649 -7.73 23.54 23.11
C VAL A 649 -7.26 24.83 22.47
N MET A 650 -6.42 24.76 21.43
CA MET A 650 -5.88 25.94 20.73
C MET A 650 -6.98 26.75 20.03
N ILE A 651 -7.96 26.09 19.43
CA ILE A 651 -9.09 26.75 18.76
C ILE A 651 -10.06 27.35 19.77
N LYS A 652 -10.43 26.62 20.84
CA LYS A 652 -11.33 27.12 21.88
C LYS A 652 -10.73 28.28 22.68
N SER A 653 -9.42 28.27 22.93
CA SER A 653 -8.74 29.37 23.62
C SER A 653 -8.78 30.69 22.84
N ARG A 654 -9.03 30.65 21.52
CA ARG A 654 -9.22 31.84 20.69
C ARG A 654 -10.69 32.29 20.62
N SER A 655 -11.64 31.48 21.09
CA SER A 655 -13.06 31.82 21.12
C SER A 655 -13.55 32.12 22.55
N SER A 656 -13.55 33.42 22.90
CA SER A 656 -14.29 34.07 24.01
C SER A 656 -13.46 34.40 25.27
N PRO A 657 -13.76 35.54 25.94
CA PRO A 657 -15.12 35.91 26.39
C PRO A 657 -15.78 37.01 25.54
N ALA A 658 -16.90 36.68 24.88
CA ALA A 658 -17.94 37.67 24.65
C ALA A 658 -18.42 38.16 26.03
N LYS A 659 -18.35 39.47 26.26
CA LYS A 659 -18.76 40.11 27.51
C LYS A 659 -20.19 39.69 27.85
N SER A 660 -20.36 39.13 29.06
CA SER A 660 -21.66 39.05 29.70
C SER A 660 -22.27 40.44 29.73
N LYS A 661 -23.42 40.63 29.09
CA LYS A 661 -24.32 41.72 29.47
C LYS A 661 -24.77 41.42 30.89
N SER A 662 -24.28 42.20 31.85
CA SER A 662 -24.87 42.34 33.16
C SER A 662 -26.29 42.90 33.02
N GLN A 663 -27.11 42.50 33.98
CA GLN A 663 -28.47 42.91 34.29
C GLN A 663 -28.86 44.33 33.87
#